data_AF-A0A2H5PW30-F1
#
_entry.id   AF-A0A2H5PW30-F1
#
_cell.length_a   1.000
_cell.length_b   1.000
_cell.length_c   1.000
_cell.angle_alpha   90.00
_cell.angle_beta   90.00
_cell.angle_gamma   90.00
#
_symmetry.space_group_name_H-M   'P 1'
#
loop_
_entity.id
_entity.type
_entity.pdbx_description
1 polymer ?
#
loop_
_entity_poly.entity_id
_entity_poly.type
_entity_poly.pdbx_seq_one_letter_code
_entity_poly.pdbx_strand_id
1 'polypeptide(L)'
;MGKTIQVFGFPAGVTAEAVKDFLESKTGGGTVYALKLRTPKKGVGRLYAIVQFTTKEAADTIISLACRTEKLWYGRSYLNARRMEQDTVPRPRTFMHTMEHIELHFGCKISNEKFAVLWRGVNVTVNFGFGMRKINFLLSHLGEEYRLELDYENIWEIELHCPRWQMTKYLLIQLLGAPRIFQKGIRSPDLLYESPVFNFFKEVPDDQWVRTTDFTPSNFIGQSTGLCMELPYRLELPDFKENFAYYKESEDRFVLETGSAYSRSLDLVPIVGPPDGIALPYEILFKINLLVQNGCVAGPLLDSNFYRLVDPYRAPVSISCIEHALDKLYHLKECCYEPSRWLTDQYRKYMTSRSKPSSPAISLDDGLVYVHRVQVTPSRVYFCGPEINVSNRVLRHFRRDIDNFLRISFIDEDLDKIHSTDLSPRGSSATDITRTRIYTRILSTLRNGILIGDRKFEFLAFSSSQLRESSAWMFASRYGLTAAEIREWMGNFREIRNVAKYAARLGQSFSSSKETLSVHMDEIEIIPDVKIEIGKTKYVFSDGIGKVSAEFARKVASKCGLKDNPPSAFQIRYGGYKGVVAADPTSSKKLSLRDSMRKYESELTKLDVLAWSKYQPCFLNRQLISLLSTLGIWDEIFEKKQREAVRQLDAILTDPLKAQEALELMSPGENTNILKELLICGYKPDAEPFLSMMLQTFRASKLLELRTKTRIFIPNGRSMMGCLDETRTLNYGQVFVQISGAGYRQLHGESSLFSSSRSRQRFIVQGLVVVAKNPCLHPGDVRVLKAVNVPALHHMVDCVVFPQKGMRYILTMLKPRLLWYELNSSHALPRFIVV
;
A
#
# COMPACT_ATOMS: atom_id res chain seq x y z
N MET A 1 -33.69 -11.09 -1.21
CA MET A 1 -34.81 -11.01 -0.24
C MET A 1 -34.35 -11.68 1.05
N GLY A 2 -34.46 -11.00 2.18
CA GLY A 2 -33.70 -11.31 3.40
C GLY A 2 -34.10 -12.59 4.15
N LYS A 3 -33.14 -13.14 4.90
CA LYS A 3 -33.28 -14.25 5.86
C LYS A 3 -33.60 -13.76 7.29
N THR A 4 -33.87 -12.46 7.43
CA THR A 4 -34.05 -11.77 8.72
C THR A 4 -35.50 -11.40 8.97
N ILE A 5 -35.97 -11.66 10.18
CA ILE A 5 -37.31 -11.34 10.66
C ILE A 5 -37.23 -10.58 12.00
N GLN A 6 -38.29 -9.86 12.32
CA GLN A 6 -38.48 -9.21 13.61
C GLN A 6 -39.66 -9.88 14.33
N VAL A 7 -39.41 -10.42 15.52
CA VAL A 7 -40.41 -11.10 16.35
C VAL A 7 -40.72 -10.26 17.57
N PHE A 8 -41.98 -9.87 17.75
CA PHE A 8 -42.46 -9.02 18.83
C PHE A 8 -43.19 -9.84 19.90
N GLY A 9 -43.07 -9.45 21.17
CA GLY A 9 -43.96 -9.94 22.23
C GLY A 9 -43.26 -10.71 23.35
N PHE A 10 -41.92 -10.68 23.44
CA PHE A 10 -41.21 -11.37 24.53
C PHE A 10 -41.37 -10.62 25.87
N PRO A 11 -41.55 -11.33 27.00
CA PRO A 11 -41.63 -10.69 28.31
C PRO A 11 -40.31 -9.99 28.71
N ALA A 12 -40.39 -9.04 29.64
CA ALA A 12 -39.21 -8.37 30.17
C ALA A 12 -38.32 -9.37 30.95
N GLY A 13 -37.02 -9.37 30.70
CA GLY A 13 -36.05 -10.26 31.36
C GLY A 13 -35.68 -11.54 30.60
N VAL A 14 -36.24 -11.77 29.40
CA VAL A 14 -35.84 -12.90 28.54
C VAL A 14 -34.45 -12.65 27.94
N THR A 15 -33.61 -13.68 27.93
CA THR A 15 -32.26 -13.65 27.36
C THR A 15 -32.25 -14.07 25.89
N ALA A 16 -31.23 -13.66 25.16
CA ALA A 16 -31.03 -14.00 23.75
C ALA A 16 -30.95 -15.52 23.53
N GLU A 17 -30.33 -16.23 24.47
CA GLU A 17 -30.21 -17.69 24.46
C GLU A 17 -31.57 -18.38 24.60
N ALA A 18 -32.41 -17.94 25.54
CA ALA A 18 -33.75 -18.50 25.72
C ALA A 18 -34.66 -18.28 24.49
N VAL A 19 -34.52 -17.14 23.80
CA VAL A 19 -35.24 -16.90 22.54
C VAL A 19 -34.70 -17.77 21.42
N LYS A 20 -33.38 -17.92 21.31
CA LYS A 20 -32.72 -18.76 20.32
C LYS A 20 -33.22 -20.20 20.45
N ASP A 21 -33.14 -20.80 21.64
CA ASP A 21 -33.53 -22.19 21.86
C ASP A 21 -35.02 -22.42 21.57
N PHE A 22 -35.88 -21.45 21.91
CA PHE A 22 -37.29 -21.50 21.54
C PHE A 22 -37.51 -21.49 20.02
N LEU A 23 -36.83 -20.62 19.27
CA LEU A 23 -37.00 -20.54 17.82
C LEU A 23 -36.40 -21.77 17.11
N GLU A 24 -35.27 -22.28 17.60
CA GLU A 24 -34.66 -23.51 17.10
C GLU A 24 -35.52 -24.75 17.40
N SER A 25 -36.26 -24.78 18.52
CA SER A 25 -37.23 -25.85 18.77
C SER A 25 -38.34 -25.98 17.71
N LYS A 26 -38.58 -24.90 16.94
CA LYS A 26 -39.60 -24.84 15.88
C LYS A 26 -39.04 -24.98 14.47
N THR A 27 -37.76 -24.69 14.28
CA THR A 27 -37.12 -24.66 12.95
C THR A 27 -36.03 -25.72 12.78
N GLY A 28 -35.60 -26.38 13.86
CA GLY A 28 -34.44 -27.26 13.92
C GLY A 28 -33.28 -26.60 14.68
N GLY A 29 -32.45 -27.41 15.34
CA GLY A 29 -31.24 -26.93 16.03
C GLY A 29 -30.26 -26.26 15.07
N GLY A 30 -29.67 -25.13 15.48
CA GLY A 30 -28.62 -24.43 14.72
C GLY A 30 -29.10 -23.59 13.52
N THR A 31 -30.40 -23.33 13.40
CA THR A 31 -31.00 -22.52 12.33
C THR A 31 -30.92 -21.01 12.58
N VAL A 32 -30.70 -20.57 13.83
CA VAL A 32 -30.57 -19.15 14.15
C VAL A 32 -29.12 -18.71 13.91
N TYR A 33 -28.91 -17.76 13.00
CA TYR A 33 -27.60 -17.21 12.66
C TYR A 33 -27.24 -15.99 13.51
N ALA A 34 -28.18 -15.06 13.70
CA ALA A 34 -27.98 -13.88 14.55
C ALA A 34 -29.29 -13.49 15.22
N LEU A 35 -29.21 -12.98 16.45
CA LEU A 35 -30.36 -12.57 17.24
C LEU A 35 -30.01 -11.34 18.09
N LYS A 36 -30.85 -10.30 18.01
CA LYS A 36 -30.72 -9.07 18.80
C LYS A 36 -32.04 -8.77 19.51
N LEU A 37 -32.05 -8.83 20.84
CA LEU A 37 -33.17 -8.40 21.68
C LEU A 37 -33.09 -6.91 21.96
N ARG A 38 -34.17 -6.17 21.75
CA ARG A 38 -34.23 -4.72 21.95
C ARG A 38 -35.55 -4.29 22.57
N THR A 39 -35.50 -3.18 23.29
CA THR A 39 -36.66 -2.50 23.85
C THR A 39 -37.26 -1.53 22.82
N PRO A 40 -38.60 -1.36 22.78
CA PRO A 40 -39.23 -0.33 21.96
C PRO A 40 -38.82 1.08 22.39
N LYS A 41 -38.59 2.00 21.44
CA LYS A 41 -38.20 3.41 21.73
C LYS A 41 -39.27 4.24 22.46
N LYS A 42 -40.52 3.74 22.55
CA LYS A 42 -41.64 4.40 23.22
C LYS A 42 -42.34 3.41 24.16
N GLY A 43 -42.05 3.52 25.45
CA GLY A 43 -42.84 2.91 26.54
C GLY A 43 -42.32 1.58 27.11
N VAL A 44 -42.72 1.30 28.36
CA VAL A 44 -42.57 0.03 29.07
C VAL A 44 -43.37 -1.03 28.30
N GLY A 45 -42.71 -1.74 27.40
CA GLY A 45 -43.32 -2.68 26.46
C GLY A 45 -42.51 -3.97 26.32
N ARG A 46 -43.20 -5.03 25.88
CA ARG A 46 -42.60 -6.34 25.57
C ARG A 46 -41.42 -6.20 24.59
N LEU A 47 -40.37 -6.98 24.81
CA LEU A 47 -39.16 -7.00 23.99
C LEU A 47 -39.48 -7.49 22.57
N TYR A 48 -38.70 -7.02 21.60
CA TYR A 48 -38.68 -7.59 20.26
C TYR A 48 -37.30 -8.15 19.94
N ALA A 49 -37.27 -9.26 19.21
CA ALA A 49 -36.04 -9.91 18.73
C ALA A 49 -35.92 -9.68 17.22
N ILE A 50 -34.78 -9.17 16.77
CA ILE A 50 -34.39 -9.21 15.35
C ILE A 50 -33.60 -10.50 15.17
N VAL A 51 -34.09 -11.41 14.34
CA VAL A 51 -33.54 -12.77 14.17
C VAL A 51 -33.23 -13.01 12.70
N GLN A 52 -31.98 -13.34 12.40
CA GLN A 52 -31.53 -13.82 11.10
C GLN A 52 -31.36 -15.33 11.17
N PHE A 53 -31.97 -16.05 10.23
CA PHE A 53 -31.84 -17.50 10.10
C PHE A 53 -30.77 -17.88 9.06
N THR A 54 -30.27 -19.12 9.14
CA THR A 54 -29.30 -19.68 8.19
C THR A 54 -29.90 -19.88 6.80
N THR A 55 -31.16 -20.31 6.74
CA THR A 55 -31.92 -20.51 5.50
C THR A 55 -33.18 -19.65 5.45
N LYS A 56 -33.71 -19.48 4.24
CA LYS A 56 -34.96 -18.74 4.03
C LYS A 56 -36.17 -19.54 4.49
N GLU A 57 -36.15 -20.87 4.36
CA GLU A 57 -37.26 -21.72 4.79
C GLU A 57 -37.51 -21.58 6.30
N ALA A 58 -36.45 -21.54 7.12
CA ALA A 58 -36.58 -21.39 8.57
C ALA A 58 -37.25 -20.06 8.98
N ALA A 59 -36.90 -18.96 8.30
CA ALA A 59 -37.55 -17.67 8.50
C ALA A 59 -39.04 -17.72 8.10
N ASP A 60 -39.35 -18.40 7.00
CA ASP A 60 -40.71 -18.54 6.47
C ASP A 60 -41.59 -19.42 7.37
N THR A 61 -41.02 -20.46 7.97
CA THR A 61 -41.70 -21.30 8.97
C THR A 61 -42.15 -20.47 10.17
N ILE A 62 -41.29 -19.64 10.75
CA ILE A 62 -41.67 -18.79 11.91
C ILE A 62 -42.75 -17.77 11.54
N ILE A 63 -42.67 -17.16 10.35
CA ILE A 63 -43.71 -16.23 9.87
C ILE A 63 -45.05 -16.97 9.70
N SER A 64 -45.03 -18.16 9.11
CA SER A 64 -46.24 -18.95 8.91
C SER A 64 -46.90 -19.35 10.24
N LEU A 65 -46.11 -19.72 11.24
CA LEU A 65 -46.56 -20.05 12.59
C LEU A 65 -47.11 -18.84 13.35
N ALA A 66 -46.59 -17.64 13.08
CA ALA A 66 -47.09 -16.40 13.65
C ALA A 66 -48.42 -15.94 13.01
N CYS A 67 -48.63 -16.24 11.71
CA CYS A 67 -49.80 -15.79 10.94
C CYS A 67 -50.97 -16.78 10.91
N ARG A 68 -50.75 -18.10 11.05
CA ARG A 68 -51.83 -19.11 11.02
C ARG A 68 -52.48 -19.29 12.40
N THR A 69 -53.64 -19.93 12.40
CA THR A 69 -54.54 -20.22 13.54
C THR A 69 -53.90 -20.87 14.77
N GLU A 70 -52.66 -21.36 14.68
CA GLU A 70 -51.93 -22.01 15.78
C GLU A 70 -51.30 -21.05 16.80
N LYS A 71 -51.20 -19.75 16.50
CA LYS A 71 -50.68 -18.68 17.36
C LYS A 71 -49.31 -19.01 18.00
N LEU A 72 -48.21 -18.41 17.53
CA LEU A 72 -46.89 -18.61 18.15
C LEU A 72 -46.86 -18.06 19.61
N TRP A 73 -46.73 -18.93 20.60
CA TRP A 73 -46.69 -18.56 22.02
C TRP A 73 -45.31 -18.82 22.65
N TYR A 74 -44.83 -17.86 23.44
CA TYR A 74 -43.69 -18.01 24.34
C TYR A 74 -44.19 -17.86 25.78
N GLY A 75 -44.33 -18.99 26.48
CA GLY A 75 -45.02 -19.05 27.78
C GLY A 75 -46.46 -18.52 27.66
N ARG A 76 -46.78 -17.43 28.38
CA ARG A 76 -48.09 -16.75 28.33
C ARG A 76 -48.14 -15.58 27.33
N SER A 77 -47.08 -15.37 26.55
CA SER A 77 -46.98 -14.23 25.64
C SER A 77 -47.18 -14.65 24.19
N TYR A 78 -48.14 -14.03 23.52
CA TYR A 78 -48.36 -14.17 22.09
C TYR A 78 -47.29 -13.40 21.29
N LEU A 79 -46.72 -14.05 20.27
CA LEU A 79 -45.66 -13.51 19.43
C LEU A 79 -46.15 -13.19 18.01
N ASN A 80 -45.72 -12.04 17.48
CA ASN A 80 -45.95 -11.63 16.10
C ASN A 80 -44.63 -11.54 15.35
N ALA A 81 -44.58 -11.93 14.07
CA ALA A 81 -43.37 -11.87 13.26
C ALA A 81 -43.56 -11.01 11.99
N ARG A 82 -42.53 -10.23 11.61
CA ARG A 82 -42.49 -9.42 10.40
C ARG A 82 -41.16 -9.62 9.65
N ARG A 83 -41.18 -9.69 8.32
CA ARG A 83 -39.93 -9.71 7.52
C ARG A 83 -39.21 -8.38 7.53
N MET A 84 -37.88 -8.44 7.50
CA MET A 84 -37.01 -7.28 7.28
C MET A 84 -36.44 -7.31 5.86
N GLU A 85 -36.29 -6.13 5.25
CA GLU A 85 -35.72 -5.99 3.90
C GLU A 85 -34.20 -6.20 3.88
N GLN A 86 -33.53 -5.87 4.99
CA GLN A 86 -32.09 -5.96 5.15
C GLN A 86 -31.73 -7.04 6.17
N ASP A 87 -30.71 -7.83 5.84
CA ASP A 87 -30.17 -8.81 6.77
C ASP A 87 -29.30 -8.14 7.85
N THR A 88 -29.37 -8.68 9.07
CA THR A 88 -28.56 -8.15 10.20
C THR A 88 -27.06 -8.33 9.92
N VAL A 89 -26.71 -9.41 9.24
CA VAL A 89 -25.39 -9.74 8.71
C VAL A 89 -25.55 -9.95 7.19
N PRO A 90 -25.22 -8.94 6.37
CA PRO A 90 -25.49 -8.95 4.92
C PRO A 90 -24.78 -10.05 4.12
N ARG A 91 -23.69 -10.61 4.67
CA ARG A 91 -22.90 -11.71 4.08
C ARG A 91 -22.43 -12.65 5.20
N PRO A 92 -23.28 -13.58 5.65
CA PRO A 92 -22.87 -14.55 6.67
C PRO A 92 -21.72 -15.41 6.15
N ARG A 93 -20.71 -15.70 6.98
CA ARG A 93 -19.62 -16.58 6.54
C ARG A 93 -20.22 -17.97 6.37
N THR A 94 -19.85 -18.62 5.27
CA THR A 94 -20.27 -20.00 5.02
C THR A 94 -18.98 -20.81 4.93
N PHE A 95 -18.68 -21.53 6.00
CA PHE A 95 -17.56 -22.46 6.01
C PHE A 95 -18.00 -23.76 5.34
N MET A 96 -17.17 -24.28 4.44
CA MET A 96 -17.45 -25.53 3.74
C MET A 96 -17.08 -26.74 4.60
N HIS A 97 -16.08 -26.58 5.46
CA HIS A 97 -15.61 -27.65 6.34
C HIS A 97 -15.12 -27.04 7.66
N THR A 98 -15.53 -27.64 8.78
CA THR A 98 -15.17 -27.23 10.13
C THR A 98 -14.61 -28.45 10.86
N MET A 99 -13.41 -28.31 11.41
CA MET A 99 -12.76 -29.32 12.24
C MET A 99 -12.64 -28.76 13.65
N GLU A 100 -13.04 -29.54 14.65
CA GLU A 100 -13.00 -29.15 16.06
C GLU A 100 -11.99 -30.02 16.81
N HIS A 101 -11.53 -29.53 17.97
CA HIS A 101 -10.60 -30.24 18.85
C HIS A 101 -9.25 -30.60 18.19
N ILE A 102 -8.78 -29.77 17.27
CA ILE A 102 -7.50 -29.98 16.57
C ILE A 102 -6.35 -29.43 17.43
N GLU A 103 -5.22 -30.14 17.41
CA GLU A 103 -3.96 -29.58 17.92
C GLU A 103 -3.21 -28.87 16.81
N LEU A 104 -2.83 -27.62 17.09
CA LEU A 104 -2.15 -26.75 16.15
C LEU A 104 -0.73 -26.46 16.65
N HIS A 105 0.25 -26.79 15.83
CA HIS A 105 1.67 -26.59 16.12
C HIS A 105 2.24 -25.53 15.20
N PHE A 106 2.80 -24.47 15.76
CA PHE A 106 3.57 -23.47 15.04
C PHE A 106 5.06 -23.78 15.16
N GLY A 107 5.79 -23.76 14.05
CA GLY A 107 7.19 -24.14 14.06
C GLY A 107 7.89 -24.04 12.72
N CYS A 108 9.00 -24.78 12.59
CA CYS A 108 9.83 -24.80 11.39
C CYS A 108 10.09 -26.24 10.94
N LYS A 109 9.93 -26.52 9.64
CA LYS A 109 10.38 -27.78 9.05
C LYS A 109 11.91 -27.79 9.01
N ILE A 110 12.54 -28.75 9.70
CA ILE A 110 14.01 -28.85 9.83
C ILE A 110 14.60 -29.99 8.99
N SER A 111 13.76 -30.93 8.55
CA SER A 111 14.10 -31.93 7.53
C SER A 111 12.81 -32.40 6.85
N ASN A 112 12.89 -33.26 5.84
CA ASN A 112 11.70 -33.84 5.20
C ASN A 112 10.79 -34.60 6.18
N GLU A 113 11.36 -35.17 7.25
CA GLU A 113 10.66 -36.03 8.22
C GLU A 113 10.46 -35.37 9.58
N LYS A 114 10.98 -34.15 9.81
CA LYS A 114 11.01 -33.51 11.14
C LYS A 114 10.52 -32.08 11.13
N PHE A 115 9.70 -31.77 12.11
CA PHE A 115 9.16 -30.43 12.35
C PHE A 115 9.46 -29.98 13.78
N ALA A 116 10.20 -28.88 13.92
CA ALA A 116 10.53 -28.27 15.21
C ALA A 116 9.38 -27.37 15.67
N VAL A 117 8.64 -27.80 16.69
CA VAL A 117 7.49 -27.11 17.27
C VAL A 117 7.96 -26.04 18.26
N LEU A 118 7.65 -24.78 17.96
CA LEU A 118 7.92 -23.64 18.84
C LEU A 118 6.76 -23.35 19.80
N TRP A 119 5.53 -23.54 19.33
CA TRP A 119 4.34 -23.32 20.14
C TRP A 119 3.23 -24.30 19.77
N ARG A 120 2.44 -24.70 20.78
CA ARG A 120 1.31 -25.64 20.65
C ARG A 120 0.04 -24.98 21.17
N GLY A 121 -0.99 -24.97 20.32
CA GLY A 121 -2.36 -24.62 20.66
C GLY A 121 -3.20 -25.89 20.72
N VAL A 122 -3.98 -26.04 21.79
CA VAL A 122 -4.90 -27.17 21.97
C VAL A 122 -6.35 -26.69 21.81
N ASN A 123 -7.24 -27.62 21.46
CA ASN A 123 -8.66 -27.35 21.30
C ASN A 123 -8.96 -26.25 20.27
N VAL A 124 -8.30 -26.33 19.10
CA VAL A 124 -8.44 -25.35 18.03
C VAL A 124 -9.58 -25.75 17.10
N THR A 125 -10.45 -24.80 16.76
CA THR A 125 -11.45 -24.95 15.71
C THR A 125 -10.90 -24.39 14.40
N VAL A 126 -10.86 -25.22 13.36
CA VAL A 126 -10.35 -24.87 12.04
C VAL A 126 -11.50 -24.81 11.04
N ASN A 127 -11.67 -23.67 10.39
CA ASN A 127 -12.74 -23.41 9.46
C ASN A 127 -12.17 -23.14 8.06
N PHE A 128 -12.56 -23.96 7.07
CA PHE A 128 -12.19 -23.79 5.67
C PHE A 128 -13.30 -23.12 4.86
N GLY A 129 -12.93 -22.15 4.03
CA GLY A 129 -13.83 -21.59 3.02
C GLY A 129 -13.09 -21.35 1.71
N PHE A 130 -13.23 -22.26 0.74
CA PHE A 130 -12.59 -22.12 -0.58
C PHE A 130 -13.09 -20.87 -1.32
N GLY A 131 -14.38 -20.53 -1.19
CA GLY A 131 -14.93 -19.29 -1.76
C GLY A 131 -14.37 -17.99 -1.14
N MET A 132 -13.80 -18.06 0.08
CA MET A 132 -13.16 -16.93 0.75
C MET A 132 -11.63 -16.93 0.62
N ARG A 133 -11.03 -18.01 0.10
CA ARG A 133 -9.57 -18.23 -0.03
C ARG A 133 -8.80 -17.97 1.28
N LYS A 134 -9.40 -18.34 2.41
CA LYS A 134 -8.88 -18.14 3.77
C LYS A 134 -9.11 -19.37 4.64
N ILE A 135 -8.17 -19.65 5.55
CA ILE A 135 -8.31 -20.63 6.64
C ILE A 135 -8.40 -19.87 7.96
N ASN A 136 -9.45 -20.13 8.75
CA ASN A 136 -9.61 -19.50 10.06
C ASN A 136 -9.35 -20.51 11.17
N PHE A 137 -8.53 -20.13 12.13
CA PHE A 137 -8.28 -20.89 13.36
C PHE A 137 -8.83 -20.10 14.54
N LEU A 138 -9.73 -20.69 15.31
CA LEU A 138 -10.24 -20.12 16.56
C LEU A 138 -9.68 -20.91 17.74
N LEU A 139 -9.13 -20.21 18.71
CA LEU A 139 -8.51 -20.83 19.89
C LEU A 139 -8.55 -19.89 21.09
N SER A 140 -8.40 -20.46 22.30
CA SER A 140 -8.25 -19.68 23.52
C SER A 140 -6.86 -19.83 24.10
N HIS A 141 -6.30 -18.74 24.60
CA HIS A 141 -5.00 -18.71 25.26
C HIS A 141 -5.03 -17.74 26.44
N LEU A 142 -4.62 -18.21 27.63
CA LEU A 142 -4.59 -17.44 28.88
C LEU A 142 -5.93 -16.76 29.23
N GLY A 143 -7.06 -17.41 28.93
CA GLY A 143 -8.41 -16.89 29.21
C GLY A 143 -8.98 -15.94 28.15
N GLU A 144 -8.19 -15.61 27.13
CA GLU A 144 -8.59 -14.76 26.00
C GLU A 144 -8.89 -15.61 24.76
N GLU A 145 -9.79 -15.13 23.89
CA GLU A 145 -10.11 -15.78 22.61
C GLU A 145 -9.40 -15.08 21.45
N TYR A 146 -8.78 -15.88 20.59
CA TYR A 146 -8.04 -15.45 19.41
C TYR A 146 -8.60 -16.08 18.13
N ARG A 147 -8.55 -15.31 17.05
CA ARG A 147 -8.83 -15.77 15.69
C ARG A 147 -7.60 -15.51 14.83
N LEU A 148 -7.06 -16.56 14.22
CA LEU A 148 -5.99 -16.49 13.24
C LEU A 148 -6.58 -16.68 11.83
N GLU A 149 -6.31 -15.76 10.93
CA GLU A 149 -6.78 -15.82 9.53
C GLU A 149 -5.58 -15.96 8.60
N LEU A 150 -5.48 -17.10 7.92
CA LEU A 150 -4.44 -17.39 6.94
C LEU A 150 -5.00 -17.29 5.53
N ASP A 151 -4.54 -16.30 4.77
CA ASP A 151 -4.84 -16.15 3.35
C ASP A 151 -4.12 -17.22 2.53
N TYR A 152 -4.76 -17.74 1.48
CA TYR A 152 -4.17 -18.77 0.61
C TYR A 152 -2.92 -18.26 -0.13
N GLU A 153 -2.81 -16.94 -0.32
CA GLU A 153 -1.64 -16.29 -0.92
C GLU A 153 -0.40 -16.35 -0.03
N ASN A 154 -0.59 -16.60 1.27
CA ASN A 154 0.48 -16.78 2.24
C ASN A 154 0.85 -18.26 2.47
N ILE A 155 0.31 -19.18 1.66
CA ILE A 155 0.62 -20.61 1.69
C ILE A 155 1.61 -20.93 0.56
N TRP A 156 2.76 -21.49 0.91
CA TRP A 156 3.75 -21.97 -0.05
C TRP A 156 3.39 -23.36 -0.58
N GLU A 157 3.25 -24.31 0.35
CA GLU A 157 3.07 -25.73 0.07
C GLU A 157 2.25 -26.38 1.19
N ILE A 158 1.43 -27.36 0.83
CA ILE A 158 0.68 -28.19 1.79
C ILE A 158 1.15 -29.64 1.66
N GLU A 159 1.56 -30.24 2.76
CA GLU A 159 1.96 -31.64 2.85
C GLU A 159 1.06 -32.41 3.81
N LEU A 160 0.47 -33.50 3.34
CA LEU A 160 -0.24 -34.45 4.18
C LEU A 160 0.66 -35.65 4.45
N HIS A 161 1.03 -35.83 5.71
CA HIS A 161 1.78 -36.99 6.18
C HIS A 161 0.82 -38.00 6.83
N CYS A 162 0.79 -39.22 6.29
CA CYS A 162 0.01 -40.34 6.80
C CYS A 162 0.95 -41.50 7.18
N PRO A 163 1.69 -41.40 8.30
CA PRO A 163 2.70 -42.39 8.65
C PRO A 163 2.08 -43.78 8.81
N ARG A 164 2.70 -44.78 8.18
CA ARG A 164 2.25 -46.17 8.33
C ARG A 164 2.29 -46.57 9.81
N TRP A 165 1.21 -47.17 10.30
CA TRP A 165 1.06 -47.67 11.68
C TRP A 165 0.82 -46.61 12.77
N GLN A 166 0.49 -45.36 12.42
CA GLN A 166 0.01 -44.34 13.37
C GLN A 166 -1.48 -44.03 13.17
N MET A 167 -2.17 -43.73 14.27
CA MET A 167 -3.61 -43.35 14.29
C MET A 167 -3.83 -41.85 14.10
N THR A 168 -2.77 -41.11 13.79
CA THR A 168 -2.74 -39.66 13.60
C THR A 168 -2.15 -39.32 12.24
N LYS A 169 -2.77 -38.33 11.59
CA LYS A 169 -2.31 -37.71 10.35
C LYS A 169 -1.76 -36.34 10.67
N TYR A 170 -0.75 -35.89 9.93
CA TYR A 170 -0.19 -34.55 10.10
C TYR A 170 -0.41 -33.76 8.82
N LEU A 171 -1.09 -32.62 8.93
CA LEU A 171 -1.26 -31.69 7.83
C LEU A 171 -0.34 -30.49 8.05
N LEU A 172 0.76 -30.46 7.32
CA LEU A 172 1.76 -29.40 7.37
C LEU A 172 1.46 -28.37 6.29
N ILE A 173 1.33 -27.10 6.68
CA ILE A 173 1.22 -25.96 5.77
C ILE A 173 2.47 -25.11 5.93
N GLN A 174 3.29 -25.05 4.87
CA GLN A 174 4.44 -24.17 4.79
C GLN A 174 4.00 -22.76 4.43
N LEU A 175 4.54 -21.76 5.13
CA LEU A 175 4.06 -20.38 5.09
C LEU A 175 5.02 -19.48 4.31
N LEU A 176 4.47 -18.65 3.41
CA LEU A 176 5.13 -17.46 2.87
C LEU A 176 4.95 -16.26 3.80
N GLY A 177 3.79 -16.16 4.47
CA GLY A 177 3.44 -15.07 5.38
C GLY A 177 2.77 -15.58 6.64
N ALA A 178 2.81 -14.78 7.72
CA ALA A 178 2.14 -15.14 8.97
C ALA A 178 0.61 -14.99 8.87
N PRO A 179 -0.17 -15.72 9.69
CA PRO A 179 -1.60 -15.49 9.78
C PRO A 179 -1.91 -14.16 10.48
N ARG A 180 -3.02 -13.53 10.08
CA ARG A 180 -3.55 -12.32 10.73
C ARG A 180 -4.17 -12.68 12.07
N ILE A 181 -3.67 -12.06 13.13
CA ILE A 181 -4.10 -12.32 14.50
C ILE A 181 -5.15 -11.30 14.96
N PHE A 182 -6.29 -11.80 15.45
CA PHE A 182 -7.34 -11.00 16.06
C PHE A 182 -7.58 -11.49 17.50
N GLN A 183 -7.79 -10.54 18.41
CA GLN A 183 -8.22 -10.79 19.78
C GLN A 183 -9.66 -10.34 19.91
N LYS A 184 -10.47 -11.10 20.64
CA LYS A 184 -11.85 -10.72 20.97
C LYS A 184 -11.83 -9.49 21.89
N GLY A 185 -12.50 -8.42 21.50
CA GLY A 185 -12.55 -7.18 22.28
C GLY A 185 -13.20 -7.37 23.66
N ILE A 186 -12.65 -6.73 24.69
CA ILE A 186 -13.22 -6.74 26.05
C ILE A 186 -14.54 -5.98 26.03
N ARG A 187 -15.63 -6.68 26.37
CA ARG A 187 -16.99 -6.14 26.44
C ARG A 187 -17.09 -5.20 27.64
N SER A 188 -17.37 -3.92 27.42
CA SER A 188 -17.83 -3.06 28.52
C SER A 188 -19.27 -3.46 28.89
N PRO A 189 -19.55 -3.86 30.14
CA PRO A 189 -20.89 -4.27 30.57
C PRO A 189 -21.96 -3.16 30.44
N ASP A 190 -21.50 -1.90 30.38
CA ASP A 190 -22.36 -0.71 30.46
C ASP A 190 -23.02 -0.30 29.13
N LEU A 191 -22.64 -0.91 28.00
CA LEU A 191 -23.30 -0.68 26.71
C LEU A 191 -24.39 -1.73 26.47
N LEU A 192 -25.65 -1.36 26.76
CA LEU A 192 -26.88 -2.11 26.44
C LEU A 192 -26.92 -2.74 25.03
N TYR A 193 -26.15 -2.18 24.09
CA TYR A 193 -26.11 -2.61 22.69
C TYR A 193 -25.21 -3.84 22.42
N GLU A 194 -24.35 -4.26 23.36
CA GLU A 194 -23.30 -5.27 23.14
C GLU A 194 -23.29 -6.44 24.14
N SER A 195 -24.20 -6.46 25.12
CA SER A 195 -24.29 -7.54 26.10
C SER A 195 -24.71 -8.89 25.48
N PRO A 196 -24.06 -10.02 25.82
CA PRO A 196 -24.45 -11.36 25.37
C PRO A 196 -25.83 -11.79 25.88
N VAL A 197 -26.32 -11.17 26.95
CA VAL A 197 -27.67 -11.41 27.48
C VAL A 197 -28.74 -10.99 26.46
N PHE A 198 -28.45 -9.99 25.61
CA PHE A 198 -29.39 -9.44 24.64
C PHE A 198 -28.97 -9.64 23.18
N ASN A 199 -27.83 -10.28 22.92
CA ASN A 199 -27.34 -10.53 21.57
C ASN A 199 -26.75 -11.94 21.47
N PHE A 200 -27.21 -12.71 20.49
CA PHE A 200 -26.60 -13.98 20.10
C PHE A 200 -26.16 -13.88 18.64
N PHE A 201 -24.98 -14.39 18.34
CA PHE A 201 -24.53 -14.58 16.97
C PHE A 201 -23.86 -15.95 16.89
N LYS A 202 -24.20 -16.73 15.88
CA LYS A 202 -23.60 -18.03 15.61
C LYS A 202 -22.09 -17.90 15.41
N GLU A 203 -21.66 -16.81 14.80
CA GLU A 203 -20.27 -16.43 14.67
C GLU A 203 -20.05 -15.06 15.30
N VAL A 204 -18.92 -14.88 15.99
CA VAL A 204 -18.55 -13.59 16.57
C VAL A 204 -18.45 -12.55 15.44
N PRO A 205 -19.26 -11.48 15.47
CA PRO A 205 -19.24 -10.42 14.45
C PRO A 205 -17.85 -9.79 14.27
N ASP A 206 -17.54 -9.36 13.05
CA ASP A 206 -16.21 -8.81 12.72
C ASP A 206 -15.84 -7.53 13.47
N ASP A 207 -16.83 -6.77 13.91
CA ASP A 207 -16.65 -5.58 14.77
C ASP A 207 -16.21 -5.93 16.20
N GLN A 208 -16.37 -7.17 16.64
CA GLN A 208 -15.90 -7.63 17.97
C GLN A 208 -14.45 -8.16 17.93
N TRP A 209 -13.86 -8.32 16.74
CA TRP A 209 -12.48 -8.78 16.58
C TRP A 209 -11.54 -7.59 16.40
N VAL A 210 -10.61 -7.42 17.34
CA VAL A 210 -9.59 -6.37 17.30
C VAL A 210 -8.29 -6.95 16.77
N ARG A 211 -7.73 -6.37 15.70
CA ARG A 211 -6.41 -6.75 15.19
C ARG A 211 -5.35 -6.57 16.28
N THR A 212 -4.50 -7.58 16.44
CA THR A 212 -3.45 -7.59 17.46
C THR A 212 -2.15 -8.18 16.91
N THR A 213 -1.10 -8.18 17.72
CA THR A 213 0.20 -8.78 17.40
C THR A 213 0.26 -10.21 17.94
N ASP A 214 1.37 -10.91 17.68
CA ASP A 214 1.63 -12.23 18.26
C ASP A 214 1.44 -12.22 19.79
N PHE A 215 0.58 -13.11 20.27
CA PHE A 215 0.25 -13.28 21.69
C PHE A 215 1.08 -14.37 22.36
N THR A 216 1.81 -15.17 21.57
CA THR A 216 2.60 -16.27 22.09
C THR A 216 3.86 -15.77 22.80
N PRO A 217 4.40 -16.51 23.78
CA PRO A 217 5.65 -16.16 24.43
C PRO A 217 6.77 -15.98 23.40
N SER A 218 7.60 -14.95 23.54
CA SER A 218 8.71 -14.65 22.61
C SER A 218 8.31 -14.54 21.14
N ASN A 219 7.03 -14.28 20.83
CA ASN A 219 6.51 -14.16 19.47
C ASN A 219 6.81 -15.40 18.58
N PHE A 220 6.45 -16.60 19.04
CA PHE A 220 6.69 -17.86 18.33
C PHE A 220 5.96 -17.99 16.99
N ILE A 221 4.74 -17.46 16.86
CA ILE A 221 4.02 -17.45 15.56
C ILE A 221 4.86 -16.64 14.56
N GLY A 222 5.41 -15.51 14.99
CA GLY A 222 6.31 -14.70 14.18
C GLY A 222 7.64 -15.36 13.81
N GLN A 223 8.07 -16.37 14.56
CA GLN A 223 9.27 -17.16 14.27
C GLN A 223 8.99 -18.41 13.41
N SER A 224 7.73 -18.74 13.15
CA SER A 224 7.37 -19.99 12.49
C SER A 224 7.38 -19.88 10.97
N THR A 225 7.95 -20.86 10.27
CA THR A 225 7.88 -20.97 8.80
C THR A 225 6.83 -21.97 8.32
N GLY A 226 6.19 -22.68 9.25
CA GLY A 226 5.07 -23.57 8.97
C GLY A 226 4.12 -23.68 10.15
N LEU A 227 2.93 -24.20 9.87
CA LEU A 227 1.99 -24.70 10.86
C LEU A 227 1.69 -26.18 10.56
N CYS A 228 1.58 -26.99 11.60
CA CYS A 228 1.26 -28.42 11.50
C CYS A 228 0.02 -28.70 12.34
N MET A 229 -0.98 -29.35 11.75
CA MET A 229 -2.18 -29.81 12.46
C MET A 229 -2.07 -31.31 12.71
N GLU A 230 -2.32 -31.73 13.95
CA GLU A 230 -2.49 -33.14 14.29
C GLU A 230 -3.97 -33.53 14.14
N LEU A 231 -4.23 -34.49 13.26
CA LEU A 231 -5.57 -34.86 12.83
C LEU A 231 -5.85 -36.33 13.17
N PRO A 232 -7.07 -36.67 13.64
CA PRO A 232 -7.50 -38.06 13.76
C PRO A 232 -7.48 -38.77 12.41
N TYR A 233 -7.04 -40.03 12.36
CA TYR A 233 -6.92 -40.78 11.10
C TYR A 233 -8.22 -40.85 10.28
N ARG A 234 -9.38 -40.90 10.95
CA ARG A 234 -10.70 -41.01 10.31
C ARG A 234 -11.31 -39.68 9.86
N LEU A 235 -10.65 -38.55 10.14
CA LEU A 235 -11.16 -37.25 9.74
C LEU A 235 -11.07 -37.10 8.22
N GLU A 236 -12.20 -36.80 7.58
CA GLU A 236 -12.24 -36.47 6.16
C GLU A 236 -11.68 -35.07 5.93
N LEU A 237 -10.68 -34.95 5.06
CA LEU A 237 -10.06 -33.68 4.72
C LEU A 237 -10.73 -33.08 3.48
N PRO A 238 -10.77 -31.74 3.38
CA PRO A 238 -11.11 -31.07 2.12
C PRO A 238 -10.18 -31.52 0.98
N ASP A 239 -10.67 -31.44 -0.27
CA ASP A 239 -9.82 -31.71 -1.44
C ASP A 239 -8.80 -30.58 -1.63
N PHE A 240 -7.65 -30.72 -1.00
CA PHE A 240 -6.54 -29.79 -1.14
C PHE A 240 -5.89 -29.87 -2.52
N LYS A 241 -5.97 -31.02 -3.20
CA LYS A 241 -5.32 -31.27 -4.49
C LYS A 241 -5.97 -30.47 -5.61
N GLU A 242 -7.29 -30.33 -5.60
CA GLU A 242 -7.99 -29.47 -6.57
C GLU A 242 -7.78 -27.98 -6.32
N ASN A 243 -7.53 -27.58 -5.07
CA ASN A 243 -7.49 -26.17 -4.68
C ASN A 243 -6.08 -25.58 -4.53
N PHE A 244 -5.05 -26.42 -4.40
CA PHE A 244 -3.66 -26.01 -4.23
C PHE A 244 -2.73 -26.75 -5.21
N ALA A 245 -1.99 -25.98 -6.01
CA ALA A 245 -1.07 -26.53 -7.01
C ALA A 245 0.13 -27.28 -6.39
N TYR A 246 0.60 -26.85 -5.22
CA TYR A 246 1.71 -27.47 -4.49
C TYR A 246 1.20 -28.26 -3.29
N TYR A 247 0.57 -29.40 -3.60
CA TYR A 247 0.09 -30.36 -2.62
C TYR A 247 0.86 -31.67 -2.75
N LYS A 248 1.36 -32.20 -1.63
CA LYS A 248 2.08 -33.47 -1.56
C LYS A 248 1.49 -34.38 -0.49
N GLU A 249 1.47 -35.67 -0.77
CA GLU A 249 1.15 -36.71 0.20
C GLU A 249 2.39 -37.58 0.42
N SER A 250 2.69 -37.90 1.67
CA SER A 250 3.75 -38.83 2.04
C SER A 250 3.25 -39.82 3.09
N GLU A 251 3.68 -41.07 2.97
CA GLU A 251 3.48 -42.13 3.96
C GLU A 251 4.70 -42.34 4.86
N ASP A 252 5.71 -41.48 4.70
CA ASP A 252 6.96 -41.56 5.44
C ASP A 252 6.76 -41.19 6.92
N ARG A 253 7.76 -41.53 7.74
CA ARG A 253 7.74 -41.18 9.15
C ARG A 253 7.83 -39.66 9.30
N PHE A 254 6.89 -39.08 10.04
CA PHE A 254 6.91 -37.65 10.39
C PHE A 254 6.97 -37.48 11.91
N VAL A 255 7.90 -36.66 12.39
CA VAL A 255 8.17 -36.48 13.83
C VAL A 255 8.10 -35.00 14.20
N LEU A 256 7.29 -34.71 15.22
CA LEU A 256 7.26 -33.41 15.89
C LEU A 256 8.32 -33.40 17.00
N GLU A 257 9.29 -32.49 16.91
CA GLU A 257 10.34 -32.29 17.92
C GLU A 257 10.12 -30.95 18.63
N THR A 258 10.41 -30.87 19.92
CA THR A 258 10.31 -29.59 20.66
C THR A 258 11.43 -28.65 20.24
N GLY A 259 11.08 -27.49 19.71
CA GLY A 259 12.01 -26.41 19.34
C GLY A 259 12.09 -25.31 20.40
N SER A 260 13.01 -24.37 20.19
CA SER A 260 13.21 -23.18 21.03
C SER A 260 13.23 -21.91 20.20
N ALA A 261 13.01 -20.75 20.84
CA ALA A 261 13.20 -19.45 20.20
C ALA A 261 14.62 -19.35 19.64
N TYR A 262 14.74 -18.89 18.40
CA TYR A 262 16.02 -18.70 17.71
C TYR A 262 16.25 -17.24 17.28
N SER A 263 15.22 -16.38 17.40
CA SER A 263 15.36 -14.94 17.20
C SER A 263 16.18 -14.30 18.32
N ARG A 264 17.11 -13.42 17.97
CA ARG A 264 17.91 -12.64 18.93
C ARG A 264 17.15 -11.42 19.44
N SER A 265 16.26 -10.87 18.62
CA SER A 265 15.36 -9.79 19.01
C SER A 265 14.07 -10.35 19.59
N LEU A 266 13.62 -9.81 20.72
CA LEU A 266 12.37 -10.20 21.37
C LEU A 266 11.17 -9.58 20.68
N ASP A 267 11.27 -8.30 20.28
CA ASP A 267 10.16 -7.57 19.66
C ASP A 267 10.12 -7.77 18.14
N LEU A 268 11.27 -7.77 17.47
CA LEU A 268 11.37 -7.83 16.01
C LEU A 268 11.78 -9.23 15.56
N VAL A 269 10.81 -10.13 15.42
CA VAL A 269 11.05 -11.53 15.05
C VAL A 269 10.70 -11.82 13.57
N PRO A 270 11.34 -12.81 12.94
CA PRO A 270 12.61 -13.42 13.34
C PRO A 270 13.76 -12.52 12.86
N ILE A 271 14.56 -12.02 13.80
CA ILE A 271 15.89 -11.46 13.49
C ILE A 271 16.92 -12.41 14.10
N VAL A 272 17.65 -13.12 13.25
CA VAL A 272 18.70 -14.06 13.66
C VAL A 272 20.02 -13.34 13.84
N GLY A 273 20.86 -13.89 14.71
CA GLY A 273 22.18 -13.37 15.00
C GLY A 273 23.16 -14.50 15.34
N PRO A 274 24.46 -14.29 15.14
CA PRO A 274 25.48 -15.27 15.52
C PRO A 274 25.53 -15.48 17.05
N PRO A 275 26.06 -16.63 17.51
CA PRO A 275 26.33 -16.85 18.92
C PRO A 275 27.40 -15.89 19.45
N ASP A 276 27.46 -15.74 20.78
CA ASP A 276 28.41 -14.83 21.44
C ASP A 276 29.87 -15.17 21.03
N GLY A 277 30.63 -14.14 20.63
CA GLY A 277 32.02 -14.27 20.18
C GLY A 277 32.22 -14.35 18.66
N ILE A 278 31.17 -14.29 17.86
CA ILE A 278 31.24 -14.12 16.39
C ILE A 278 30.56 -12.79 16.03
N ALA A 279 31.27 -11.92 15.34
CA ALA A 279 30.74 -10.64 14.86
C ALA A 279 30.64 -10.68 13.33
N LEU A 280 29.42 -10.61 12.81
CA LEU A 280 29.18 -10.60 11.37
C LEU A 280 28.90 -9.19 10.86
N PRO A 281 29.41 -8.82 9.67
CA PRO A 281 29.03 -7.57 9.03
C PRO A 281 27.53 -7.50 8.73
N TYR A 282 26.98 -6.29 8.76
CA TYR A 282 25.61 -5.96 8.37
C TYR A 282 25.17 -6.68 7.08
N GLU A 283 25.98 -6.63 6.01
CA GLU A 283 25.61 -7.13 4.67
C GLU A 283 25.35 -8.63 4.67
N ILE A 284 26.20 -9.40 5.36
CA ILE A 284 26.07 -10.85 5.49
C ILE A 284 24.86 -11.20 6.35
N LEU A 285 24.71 -10.53 7.50
CA LEU A 285 23.60 -10.83 8.40
C LEU A 285 22.24 -10.43 7.79
N PHE A 286 22.20 -9.39 6.97
CA PHE A 286 21.01 -9.00 6.21
C PHE A 286 20.57 -10.13 5.27
N LYS A 287 21.51 -10.72 4.50
CA LYS A 287 21.23 -11.85 3.61
C LYS A 287 20.80 -13.12 4.36
N ILE A 288 21.41 -13.41 5.51
CA ILE A 288 21.00 -14.56 6.34
C ILE A 288 19.55 -14.38 6.83
N ASN A 289 19.20 -13.19 7.31
CA ASN A 289 17.82 -12.89 7.72
C ASN A 289 16.83 -13.02 6.56
N LEU A 290 17.21 -12.52 5.37
CA LEU A 290 16.44 -12.70 4.13
C LEU A 290 16.18 -14.19 3.83
N LEU A 291 17.21 -15.04 3.92
CA LEU A 291 17.07 -16.49 3.67
C LEU A 291 16.11 -17.17 4.66
N VAL A 292 16.21 -16.84 5.95
CA VAL A 292 15.35 -17.43 6.99
C VAL A 292 13.89 -17.01 6.81
N GLN A 293 13.66 -15.74 6.50
CA GLN A 293 12.31 -15.18 6.38
C GLN A 293 11.58 -15.64 5.10
N ASN A 294 12.32 -15.98 4.03
CA ASN A 294 11.76 -16.58 2.82
C ASN A 294 11.69 -18.11 2.85
N GLY A 295 12.03 -18.74 3.99
CA GLY A 295 11.97 -20.20 4.14
C GLY A 295 13.06 -20.96 3.37
N CYS A 296 14.09 -20.29 2.84
CA CYS A 296 15.21 -20.94 2.16
C CYS A 296 16.09 -21.75 3.13
N VAL A 297 16.16 -21.31 4.39
CA VAL A 297 16.86 -22.00 5.48
C VAL A 297 16.02 -21.90 6.74
N ALA A 298 15.87 -22.98 7.51
CA ALA A 298 15.17 -22.92 8.79
C ALA A 298 16.06 -22.28 9.87
N GLY A 299 15.53 -21.29 10.59
CA GLY A 299 16.24 -20.59 11.67
C GLY A 299 16.90 -21.50 12.73
N PRO A 300 16.22 -22.57 13.21
CA PRO A 300 16.81 -23.52 14.16
C PRO A 300 18.05 -24.29 13.65
N LEU A 301 18.31 -24.31 12.34
CA LEU A 301 19.45 -25.00 11.72
C LEU A 301 20.72 -24.14 11.66
N LEU A 302 20.64 -22.86 12.05
CA LEU A 302 21.77 -21.93 12.03
C LEU A 302 22.66 -22.14 13.25
N ASP A 303 23.51 -23.15 13.19
CA ASP A 303 24.44 -23.51 14.26
C ASP A 303 25.73 -22.66 14.26
N SER A 304 26.55 -22.84 15.29
CA SER A 304 27.85 -22.16 15.40
C SER A 304 28.78 -22.45 14.21
N ASN A 305 28.66 -23.61 13.56
CA ASN A 305 29.48 -23.94 12.39
C ASN A 305 29.03 -23.15 11.16
N PHE A 306 27.72 -23.01 10.94
CA PHE A 306 27.17 -22.15 9.90
C PHE A 306 27.72 -20.73 10.03
N TYR A 307 27.62 -20.14 11.23
CA TYR A 307 28.09 -18.78 11.46
C TYR A 307 29.60 -18.61 11.27
N ARG A 308 30.41 -19.63 11.56
CA ARG A 308 31.86 -19.62 11.26
C ARG A 308 32.16 -19.67 9.76
N LEU A 309 31.34 -20.37 8.98
CA LEU A 309 31.49 -20.48 7.52
C LEU A 309 31.10 -19.20 6.77
N VAL A 310 30.31 -18.33 7.40
CA VAL A 310 29.89 -17.04 6.83
C VAL A 310 30.59 -15.84 7.50
N ASP A 311 31.48 -16.08 8.46
CA ASP A 311 32.32 -15.05 9.09
C ASP A 311 33.51 -14.72 8.17
N PRO A 312 33.60 -13.51 7.59
CA PRO A 312 34.67 -13.15 6.67
C PRO A 312 36.08 -13.23 7.27
N TYR A 313 36.21 -13.17 8.60
CA TYR A 313 37.50 -13.26 9.28
C TYR A 313 37.96 -14.72 9.51
N ARG A 314 37.03 -15.68 9.47
CA ARG A 314 37.30 -17.10 9.75
C ARG A 314 37.06 -18.01 8.55
N ALA A 315 36.20 -17.60 7.62
CA ALA A 315 35.85 -18.37 6.45
C ALA A 315 37.07 -18.53 5.54
N PRO A 316 37.20 -19.69 4.86
CA PRO A 316 38.36 -19.95 4.01
C PRO A 316 38.25 -19.28 2.62
N VAL A 317 37.30 -18.36 2.42
CA VAL A 317 36.98 -17.72 1.15
C VAL A 317 36.77 -16.21 1.33
N SER A 318 36.87 -15.43 0.24
CA SER A 318 36.60 -13.99 0.29
C SER A 318 35.13 -13.69 0.58
N ILE A 319 34.86 -12.50 1.15
CA ILE A 319 33.50 -12.02 1.44
C ILE A 319 32.57 -12.08 0.22
N SER A 320 33.07 -11.77 -0.98
CA SER A 320 32.31 -11.87 -2.23
C SER A 320 31.84 -13.28 -2.56
N CYS A 321 32.62 -14.30 -2.21
CA CYS A 321 32.24 -15.70 -2.39
C CYS A 321 31.16 -16.11 -1.38
N ILE A 322 31.22 -15.59 -0.16
CA ILE A 322 30.18 -15.79 0.87
C ILE A 322 28.87 -15.18 0.39
N GLU A 323 28.90 -13.91 -0.02
CA GLU A 323 27.73 -13.21 -0.56
C GLU A 323 27.09 -13.94 -1.74
N HIS A 324 27.90 -14.41 -2.68
CA HIS A 324 27.42 -15.16 -3.84
C HIS A 324 26.88 -16.55 -3.46
N ALA A 325 27.45 -17.22 -2.45
CA ALA A 325 26.91 -18.48 -1.93
C ALA A 325 25.54 -18.27 -1.28
N LEU A 326 25.36 -17.20 -0.51
CA LEU A 326 24.07 -16.85 0.09
C LEU A 326 23.02 -16.51 -0.98
N ASP A 327 23.40 -15.79 -2.04
CA ASP A 327 22.49 -15.51 -3.17
C ASP A 327 22.08 -16.80 -3.90
N LYS A 328 23.01 -17.76 -4.06
CA LYS A 328 22.68 -19.08 -4.62
C LYS A 328 21.74 -19.88 -3.72
N LEU A 329 21.87 -19.80 -2.39
CA LEU A 329 20.91 -20.41 -1.46
C LEU A 329 19.51 -19.82 -1.65
N TYR A 330 19.41 -18.50 -1.86
CA TYR A 330 18.14 -17.82 -2.05
C TYR A 330 17.41 -18.30 -3.31
N HIS A 331 18.15 -18.63 -4.37
CA HIS A 331 17.59 -19.13 -5.62
C HIS A 331 17.34 -20.65 -5.65
N LEU A 332 17.57 -21.36 -4.54
CA LEU A 332 17.12 -22.74 -4.42
C LEU A 332 15.59 -22.77 -4.37
N LYS A 333 14.98 -23.66 -5.15
CA LYS A 333 13.52 -23.86 -5.15
C LYS A 333 12.99 -24.56 -3.89
N GLU A 334 13.90 -25.11 -3.08
CA GLU A 334 13.58 -25.90 -1.89
C GLU A 334 14.41 -25.42 -0.70
N CYS A 335 13.89 -25.63 0.52
CA CYS A 335 14.57 -25.29 1.76
C CYS A 335 15.84 -26.15 1.94
N CYS A 336 16.95 -25.51 2.30
CA CYS A 336 18.20 -26.19 2.60
C CYS A 336 18.24 -26.63 4.07
N TYR A 337 18.08 -27.94 4.30
CA TYR A 337 18.10 -28.54 5.64
C TYR A 337 19.51 -28.79 6.21
N GLU A 338 20.56 -28.76 5.38
CA GLU A 338 21.96 -28.90 5.81
C GLU A 338 22.82 -27.72 5.32
N PRO A 339 22.55 -26.48 5.78
CA PRO A 339 23.18 -25.28 5.22
C PRO A 339 24.71 -25.27 5.38
N SER A 340 25.24 -25.77 6.50
CA SER A 340 26.69 -25.84 6.75
C SER A 340 27.42 -26.78 5.79
N ARG A 341 26.83 -27.95 5.48
CA ARG A 341 27.39 -28.89 4.49
C ARG A 341 27.33 -28.30 3.09
N TRP A 342 26.18 -27.72 2.73
CA TRP A 342 26.00 -27.08 1.43
C TRP A 342 27.03 -25.97 1.19
N LEU A 343 27.24 -25.07 2.17
CA LEU A 343 28.24 -24.00 2.08
C LEU A 343 29.65 -24.56 1.89
N THR A 344 30.01 -25.59 2.66
CA THR A 344 31.32 -26.25 2.55
C THR A 344 31.57 -26.80 1.14
N ASP A 345 30.56 -27.46 0.57
CA ASP A 345 30.65 -28.02 -0.79
C ASP A 345 30.72 -26.93 -1.87
N GLN A 346 29.99 -25.82 -1.70
CA GLN A 346 30.09 -24.67 -2.61
C GLN A 346 31.47 -24.00 -2.52
N TYR A 347 32.02 -23.83 -1.32
CA TYR A 347 33.35 -23.26 -1.16
C TYR A 347 34.43 -24.15 -1.79
N ARG A 348 34.30 -25.48 -1.69
CA ARG A 348 35.19 -26.43 -2.40
C ARG A 348 35.11 -26.24 -3.92
N LYS A 349 33.91 -26.00 -4.47
CA LYS A 349 33.72 -25.68 -5.90
C LYS A 349 34.37 -24.35 -6.29
N TYR A 350 34.30 -23.33 -5.43
CA TYR A 350 34.96 -22.04 -5.70
C TYR A 350 36.48 -22.12 -5.65
N MET A 351 37.04 -22.94 -4.74
CA MET A 351 38.49 -23.15 -4.68
C MET A 351 39.04 -23.93 -5.87
N THR A 352 38.23 -24.78 -6.50
CA THR A 352 38.62 -25.59 -7.67
C THR A 352 38.35 -24.88 -9.00
N SER A 353 37.49 -23.87 -9.03
CA SER A 353 37.19 -23.07 -10.22
C SER A 353 38.20 -21.94 -10.43
N ARG A 354 38.67 -21.73 -11.67
CA ARG A 354 39.54 -20.59 -12.04
C ARG A 354 38.79 -19.26 -12.15
N SER A 355 37.45 -19.27 -12.27
CA SER A 355 36.64 -18.06 -12.38
C SER A 355 36.09 -17.64 -11.02
N LYS A 356 36.53 -16.50 -10.51
CA LYS A 356 35.95 -15.90 -9.30
C LYS A 356 34.53 -15.40 -9.62
N PRO A 357 33.54 -15.67 -8.75
CA PRO A 357 32.19 -15.13 -8.95
C PRO A 357 32.23 -13.60 -8.92
N SER A 358 31.68 -12.97 -9.97
CA SER A 358 31.47 -11.52 -10.02
C SER A 358 30.25 -11.14 -9.19
N SER A 359 30.28 -9.96 -8.57
CA SER A 359 29.08 -9.39 -7.95
C SER A 359 27.98 -9.24 -9.01
N PRO A 360 26.73 -9.62 -8.70
CA PRO A 360 25.59 -9.40 -9.59
C PRO A 360 25.15 -7.92 -9.66
N ALA A 361 25.80 -7.02 -8.90
CA ALA A 361 25.42 -5.61 -8.86
C ALA A 361 25.65 -4.93 -10.21
N ILE A 362 24.56 -4.66 -10.92
CA ILE A 362 24.56 -3.90 -12.17
C ILE A 362 24.91 -2.44 -11.85
N SER A 363 25.80 -1.84 -12.64
CA SER A 363 26.08 -0.41 -12.58
C SER A 363 24.81 0.37 -12.87
N LEU A 364 24.30 1.09 -11.88
CA LEU A 364 23.08 1.88 -12.01
C LEU A 364 23.32 3.19 -12.78
N ASP A 365 22.30 3.60 -13.54
CA ASP A 365 22.25 4.91 -14.18
C ASP A 365 22.31 6.07 -13.17
N ASP A 366 22.76 7.23 -13.63
CA ASP A 366 22.82 8.46 -12.85
C ASP A 366 21.46 8.82 -12.22
N GLY A 367 21.42 8.80 -10.88
CA GLY A 367 20.25 9.16 -10.10
C GLY A 367 19.47 7.98 -9.51
N LEU A 368 19.94 6.75 -9.70
CA LEU A 368 19.42 5.55 -9.04
C LEU A 368 20.37 5.09 -7.92
N VAL A 369 19.80 4.51 -6.87
CA VAL A 369 20.55 3.99 -5.72
C VAL A 369 19.96 2.67 -5.25
N TYR A 370 20.82 1.73 -4.87
CA TYR A 370 20.45 0.51 -4.17
C TYR A 370 20.19 0.83 -2.70
N VAL A 371 19.01 0.44 -2.20
CA VAL A 371 18.61 0.69 -0.81
C VAL A 371 17.95 -0.56 -0.26
N HIS A 372 18.42 -0.99 0.91
CA HIS A 372 17.80 -2.08 1.66
C HIS A 372 16.49 -1.65 2.30
N ARG A 373 15.52 -2.56 2.35
CA ARG A 373 14.21 -2.32 2.95
C ARG A 373 13.91 -3.37 4.01
N VAL A 374 13.35 -2.93 5.13
CA VAL A 374 12.79 -3.81 6.16
C VAL A 374 11.29 -3.54 6.27
N GLN A 375 10.48 -4.57 6.09
CA GLN A 375 9.04 -4.54 6.25
C GLN A 375 8.68 -5.14 7.61
N VAL A 376 7.85 -4.43 8.38
CA VAL A 376 7.40 -4.86 9.70
C VAL A 376 5.90 -5.08 9.64
N THR A 377 5.47 -6.32 9.88
CA THR A 377 4.08 -6.71 10.03
C THR A 377 3.71 -6.83 11.52
N PRO A 378 2.41 -6.95 11.87
CA PRO A 378 2.00 -7.19 13.25
C PRO A 378 2.68 -8.39 13.92
N SER A 379 3.04 -9.43 13.15
CA SER A 379 3.61 -10.68 13.68
C SER A 379 5.09 -10.85 13.33
N ARG A 380 5.56 -10.34 12.18
CA ARG A 380 6.89 -10.65 11.63
C ARG A 380 7.66 -9.43 11.12
N VAL A 381 8.91 -9.67 10.74
CA VAL A 381 9.79 -8.74 10.03
C VAL A 381 10.32 -9.44 8.78
N TYR A 382 10.35 -8.72 7.67
CA TYR A 382 10.88 -9.19 6.38
C TYR A 382 11.96 -8.24 5.87
N PHE A 383 13.09 -8.81 5.49
CA PHE A 383 14.22 -8.12 4.91
C PHE A 383 14.07 -8.20 3.39
N CYS A 384 14.27 -7.09 2.70
CA CYS A 384 14.06 -6.98 1.26
C CYS A 384 15.17 -6.16 0.61
N GLY A 385 15.41 -6.47 -0.66
CA GLY A 385 16.34 -5.74 -1.50
C GLY A 385 17.77 -6.30 -1.48
N PRO A 386 18.75 -5.49 -1.92
CA PRO A 386 18.64 -4.06 -2.18
C PRO A 386 17.73 -3.71 -3.38
N GLU A 387 16.82 -2.75 -3.20
CA GLU A 387 15.88 -2.28 -4.22
C GLU A 387 16.40 -1.03 -4.92
N ILE A 388 16.19 -0.96 -6.24
CA ILE A 388 16.53 0.22 -7.04
C ILE A 388 15.53 1.35 -6.73
N ASN A 389 16.02 2.43 -6.13
CA ASN A 389 15.22 3.60 -5.79
C ASN A 389 15.75 4.84 -6.52
N VAL A 390 14.83 5.74 -6.89
CA VAL A 390 15.22 7.07 -7.37
C VAL A 390 15.81 7.86 -6.21
N SER A 391 17.03 8.34 -6.41
CA SER A 391 17.79 9.07 -5.41
C SER A 391 17.09 10.38 -4.99
N ASN A 392 17.43 10.85 -3.80
CA ASN A 392 16.96 12.12 -3.25
C ASN A 392 18.15 12.96 -2.76
N ARG A 393 17.89 14.20 -2.33
CA ARG A 393 18.93 15.15 -1.94
C ARG A 393 19.85 14.60 -0.85
N VAL A 394 19.27 13.94 0.15
CA VAL A 394 20.01 13.38 1.29
C VAL A 394 20.93 12.24 0.83
N LEU A 395 20.38 11.26 0.11
CA LEU A 395 21.15 10.11 -0.37
C LEU A 395 22.26 10.49 -1.34
N ARG A 396 22.07 11.55 -2.15
CA ARG A 396 23.11 12.07 -3.04
C ARG A 396 24.25 12.73 -2.27
N HIS A 397 23.94 13.51 -1.23
CA HIS A 397 24.96 14.18 -0.43
C HIS A 397 25.78 13.17 0.38
N PHE A 398 25.09 12.23 1.03
CA PHE A 398 25.69 11.18 1.84
C PHE A 398 25.90 9.88 1.04
N ARG A 399 26.37 9.99 -0.22
CA ARG A 399 26.54 8.83 -1.12
C ARG A 399 27.51 7.76 -0.57
N ARG A 400 28.52 8.19 0.20
CA ARG A 400 29.49 7.29 0.85
C ARG A 400 28.89 6.48 2.00
N ASP A 401 27.75 6.93 2.53
CA ASP A 401 27.06 6.33 3.67
C ASP A 401 25.76 5.65 3.23
N ILE A 402 25.59 5.31 1.94
CA ILE A 402 24.36 4.69 1.42
C ILE A 402 24.00 3.42 2.17
N ASP A 403 24.98 2.60 2.52
CA ASP A 403 24.76 1.35 3.25
C ASP A 403 24.32 1.58 4.71
N ASN A 404 24.44 2.82 5.21
CA ASN A 404 23.90 3.24 6.51
C ASN A 404 22.46 3.74 6.41
N PHE A 405 21.86 3.86 5.22
CA PHE A 405 20.45 4.17 5.05
C PHE A 405 19.61 2.90 4.89
N LEU A 406 18.51 2.85 5.62
CA LEU A 406 17.54 1.75 5.55
C LEU A 406 16.13 2.32 5.36
N ARG A 407 15.36 1.69 4.47
CA ARG A 407 13.93 2.02 4.33
C ARG A 407 13.12 1.08 5.22
N ILE A 408 12.33 1.61 6.14
CA ILE A 408 11.36 0.82 6.93
C ILE A 408 9.96 1.00 6.37
N SER A 409 9.15 -0.06 6.32
CA SER A 409 7.74 -0.01 5.93
C SER A 409 6.87 -0.81 6.90
N PHE A 410 5.73 -0.28 7.30
CA PHE A 410 4.75 -0.96 8.15
C PHE A 410 3.56 -1.39 7.30
N ILE A 411 3.40 -2.70 7.12
CA ILE A 411 2.37 -3.31 6.27
C ILE A 411 1.64 -4.39 7.07
N ASP A 412 0.46 -4.81 6.63
CA ASP A 412 -0.24 -5.93 7.23
C ASP A 412 0.22 -7.27 6.60
N GLU A 413 -0.19 -8.42 7.16
CA GLU A 413 0.30 -9.76 6.73
C GLU A 413 -0.12 -10.14 5.29
N ASP A 414 -1.12 -9.46 4.74
CA ASP A 414 -1.57 -9.53 3.34
C ASP A 414 -0.79 -8.59 2.41
N LEU A 415 0.32 -8.01 2.90
CA LEU A 415 1.13 -6.97 2.24
C LEU A 415 0.38 -5.66 1.96
N ASP A 416 -0.84 -5.53 2.48
CA ASP A 416 -1.68 -4.36 2.34
C ASP A 416 -1.38 -3.33 3.45
N LYS A 417 -2.07 -2.18 3.39
CA LYS A 417 -1.85 -1.12 4.38
C LYS A 417 -2.61 -1.39 5.67
N ILE A 418 -1.91 -1.25 6.80
CA ILE A 418 -2.54 -1.22 8.12
C ILE A 418 -3.53 -0.05 8.17
N HIS A 419 -4.79 -0.32 8.51
CA HIS A 419 -5.83 0.69 8.56
C HIS A 419 -5.85 1.41 9.91
N SER A 420 -6.40 2.63 9.94
CA SER A 420 -6.52 3.40 11.18
C SER A 420 -7.35 2.67 12.25
N THR A 421 -8.32 1.86 11.83
CA THR A 421 -9.15 1.04 12.73
C THR A 421 -8.37 -0.07 13.43
N ASP A 422 -7.25 -0.50 12.84
CA ASP A 422 -6.40 -1.56 13.41
C ASP A 422 -5.44 -0.99 14.47
N LEU A 423 -5.19 0.33 14.43
CA LEU A 423 -4.38 1.05 15.41
C LEU A 423 -5.20 1.56 16.60
N SER A 424 -6.45 1.94 16.33
CA SER A 424 -7.41 2.44 17.31
C SER A 424 -8.81 1.90 16.98
N PRO A 425 -9.35 0.93 17.75
CA PRO A 425 -10.66 0.33 17.49
C PRO A 425 -11.79 1.37 17.64
N ARG A 426 -12.89 1.17 16.91
CA ARG A 426 -14.08 2.03 17.02
C ARG A 426 -14.82 1.69 18.31
N GLY A 427 -14.90 2.62 19.25
CA GLY A 427 -15.55 2.42 20.55
C GLY A 427 -14.86 3.13 21.73
N SER A 428 -13.65 3.63 21.54
CA SER A 428 -12.99 4.50 22.52
C SER A 428 -13.80 5.77 22.73
N SER A 429 -14.30 6.01 23.94
CA SER A 429 -14.77 7.33 24.37
C SER A 429 -13.71 8.38 24.02
N ALA A 430 -14.12 9.60 23.71
CA ALA A 430 -13.22 10.72 23.39
C ALA A 430 -12.17 11.02 24.49
N THR A 431 -12.34 10.43 25.68
CA THR A 431 -11.47 10.60 26.84
C THR A 431 -10.37 9.53 26.99
N ASP A 432 -10.53 8.32 26.43
CA ASP A 432 -9.56 7.21 26.56
C ASP A 432 -9.32 6.52 25.21
N ILE A 433 -8.31 6.98 24.47
CA ILE A 433 -7.87 6.33 23.22
C ILE A 433 -7.15 5.03 23.57
N THR A 434 -7.88 3.91 23.59
CA THR A 434 -7.30 2.57 23.72
C THR A 434 -6.54 2.23 22.44
N ARG A 435 -5.19 2.28 22.52
CA ARG A 435 -4.29 1.95 21.40
C ARG A 435 -4.06 0.44 21.34
N THR A 436 -4.05 -0.14 20.15
CA THR A 436 -3.80 -1.59 19.98
C THR A 436 -2.33 -1.95 20.21
N ARG A 437 -2.06 -3.24 20.40
CA ARG A 437 -0.68 -3.78 20.45
C ARG A 437 0.11 -3.49 19.15
N ILE A 438 -0.58 -3.37 18.02
CA ILE A 438 0.02 -2.99 16.73
C ILE A 438 0.58 -1.57 16.79
N TYR A 439 -0.18 -0.61 17.34
CA TYR A 439 0.32 0.76 17.54
C TYR A 439 1.58 0.76 18.41
N THR A 440 1.57 0.02 19.52
CA THR A 440 2.72 -0.08 20.43
C THR A 440 3.94 -0.67 19.74
N ARG A 441 3.77 -1.71 18.92
CA ARG A 441 4.84 -2.33 18.11
C ARG A 441 5.45 -1.33 17.11
N ILE A 442 4.61 -0.57 16.39
CA ILE A 442 5.10 0.44 15.43
C ILE A 442 5.88 1.53 16.18
N LEU A 443 5.34 2.02 17.29
CA LEU A 443 5.97 3.06 18.09
C LEU A 443 7.28 2.60 18.72
N SER A 444 7.35 1.38 19.26
CA SER A 444 8.57 0.82 19.84
C SER A 444 9.64 0.63 18.77
N THR A 445 9.27 0.15 17.58
CA THR A 445 10.20 0.01 16.44
C THR A 445 10.81 1.36 16.04
N LEU A 446 9.98 2.40 15.90
CA LEU A 446 10.44 3.73 15.55
C LEU A 446 11.31 4.39 16.64
N ARG A 447 11.01 4.11 17.91
CA ARG A 447 11.70 4.69 19.08
C ARG A 447 13.03 3.99 19.38
N ASN A 448 13.06 2.66 19.35
CA ASN A 448 14.21 1.85 19.75
C ASN A 448 15.19 1.65 18.60
N GLY A 449 14.71 1.72 17.35
CA GLY A 449 15.48 1.41 16.15
C GLY A 449 15.53 -0.09 15.85
N ILE A 450 16.29 -0.45 14.81
CA ILE A 450 16.52 -1.85 14.40
C ILE A 450 18.02 -2.13 14.43
N LEU A 451 18.44 -3.13 15.20
CA LEU A 451 19.83 -3.60 15.24
C LEU A 451 20.01 -4.74 14.25
N ILE A 452 20.94 -4.59 13.31
CA ILE A 452 21.31 -5.60 12.31
C ILE A 452 22.84 -5.67 12.28
N GLY A 453 23.38 -6.75 12.85
CA GLY A 453 24.83 -6.96 12.92
C GLY A 453 25.49 -5.89 13.76
N ASP A 454 26.45 -5.20 13.18
CA ASP A 454 27.20 -4.10 13.76
C ASP A 454 26.49 -2.73 13.64
N ARG A 455 25.32 -2.66 13.00
CA ARG A 455 24.61 -1.39 12.71
C ARG A 455 23.28 -1.28 13.43
N LYS A 456 23.08 -0.16 14.14
CA LYS A 456 21.79 0.22 14.73
C LYS A 456 21.13 1.33 13.93
N PHE A 457 20.06 1.00 13.22
CA PHE A 457 19.29 1.94 12.41
C PHE A 457 18.27 2.67 13.27
N GLU A 458 18.36 4.00 13.32
CA GLU A 458 17.48 4.87 14.10
C GLU A 458 16.62 5.73 13.17
N PHE A 459 15.45 6.17 13.66
CA PHE A 459 14.54 6.98 12.87
C PHE A 459 15.19 8.27 12.36
N LEU A 460 15.15 8.48 11.03
CA LEU A 460 15.70 9.66 10.39
C LEU A 460 14.59 10.67 10.07
N ALA A 461 13.73 10.34 9.11
CA ALA A 461 12.62 11.16 8.63
C ALA A 461 11.75 10.38 7.61
N PHE A 462 10.67 11.00 7.14
CA PHE A 462 9.85 10.47 6.04
C PHE A 462 9.40 11.61 5.11
N SER A 463 9.26 11.33 3.82
CA SER A 463 8.51 12.19 2.91
C SER A 463 7.00 11.87 2.99
N SER A 464 6.14 12.77 2.51
CA SER A 464 4.70 12.49 2.54
C SER A 464 4.21 11.49 1.49
N SER A 465 5.02 11.08 0.50
CA SER A 465 4.73 9.87 -0.28
C SER A 465 4.97 8.62 0.54
N GLN A 466 6.11 8.56 1.22
CA GLN A 466 6.47 7.45 2.09
C GLN A 466 5.48 7.28 3.24
N LEU A 467 5.04 8.37 3.86
CA LEU A 467 4.00 8.32 4.90
C LEU A 467 2.68 7.70 4.39
N ARG A 468 2.28 7.97 3.14
CA ARG A 468 1.09 7.33 2.54
C ARG A 468 1.29 5.84 2.29
N GLU A 469 2.53 5.41 2.13
CA GLU A 469 2.95 4.01 2.01
C GLU A 469 3.33 3.41 3.37
N SER A 470 3.04 4.10 4.48
CA SER A 470 3.42 3.66 5.83
C SER A 470 4.92 3.37 5.97
N SER A 471 5.76 4.14 5.29
CA SER A 471 7.22 3.96 5.26
C SER A 471 7.99 5.19 5.74
N ALA A 472 9.24 4.95 6.18
CA ALA A 472 10.16 5.98 6.66
C ALA A 472 11.62 5.62 6.34
N TRP A 473 12.51 6.60 6.47
CA TRP A 473 13.95 6.42 6.44
C TRP A 473 14.50 6.21 7.84
N MET A 474 15.42 5.27 7.97
CA MET A 474 16.26 5.07 9.14
C MET A 474 17.72 5.22 8.75
N PHE A 475 18.56 5.55 9.72
CA PHE A 475 20.00 5.75 9.53
C PHE A 475 20.81 5.08 10.62
N ALA A 476 21.86 4.36 10.25
CA ALA A 476 22.85 3.81 11.16
C ALA A 476 23.94 4.85 11.42
N SER A 477 24.00 5.35 12.65
CA SER A 477 24.98 6.36 13.05
C SER A 477 26.40 5.79 12.99
N ARG A 478 27.36 6.61 12.58
CA ARG A 478 28.80 6.33 12.65
C ARG A 478 29.53 7.48 13.33
N TYR A 479 30.83 7.29 13.58
CA TYR A 479 31.65 8.37 14.11
C TYR A 479 31.58 9.62 13.20
N GLY A 480 31.18 10.75 13.79
CA GLY A 480 31.02 12.04 13.11
C GLY A 480 29.82 12.15 12.16
N LEU A 481 28.86 11.21 12.17
CA LEU A 481 27.60 11.35 11.45
C LEU A 481 26.46 10.55 12.10
N THR A 482 25.45 11.27 12.57
CA THR A 482 24.25 10.76 13.25
C THR A 482 22.99 11.17 12.50
N ALA A 483 21.88 10.50 12.80
CA ALA A 483 20.57 10.90 12.26
C ALA A 483 20.19 12.35 12.64
N ALA A 484 20.64 12.85 13.78
CA ALA A 484 20.39 14.22 14.22
C ALA A 484 21.18 15.25 13.40
N GLU A 485 22.47 15.00 13.15
CA GLU A 485 23.32 15.86 12.31
C GLU A 485 22.81 15.91 10.87
N ILE A 486 22.32 14.79 10.33
CA ILE A 486 21.70 14.78 8.99
C ILE A 486 20.44 15.66 8.98
N ARG A 487 19.61 15.64 10.04
CA ARG A 487 18.42 16.52 10.14
C ARG A 487 18.80 18.00 10.27
N GLU A 488 19.88 18.31 10.99
CA GLU A 488 20.40 19.68 11.10
C GLU A 488 20.92 20.20 9.76
N TRP A 489 21.64 19.36 9.01
CA TRP A 489 22.10 19.67 7.65
C TRP A 489 20.95 19.97 6.66
N MET A 490 19.77 19.37 6.83
CA MET A 490 18.63 19.59 5.92
C MET A 490 18.10 21.03 5.94
N GLY A 491 18.34 21.79 7.01
CA GLY A 491 17.92 23.18 7.17
C GLY A 491 17.50 23.53 8.60
N ASN A 492 17.17 24.80 8.82
CA ASN A 492 16.73 25.29 10.11
C ASN A 492 15.20 25.19 10.23
N PHE A 493 14.75 24.29 11.11
CA PHE A 493 13.32 24.05 11.39
C PHE A 493 12.87 24.60 12.75
N ARG A 494 13.73 25.34 13.49
CA ARG A 494 13.49 25.73 14.89
C ARG A 494 12.24 26.60 15.08
N GLU A 495 11.86 27.37 14.06
CA GLU A 495 10.69 28.25 14.08
C GLU A 495 9.35 27.49 13.90
N ILE A 496 9.39 26.24 13.45
CA ILE A 496 8.18 25.47 13.14
C ILE A 496 7.69 24.73 14.39
N ARG A 497 6.74 25.33 15.10
CA ARG A 497 6.15 24.72 16.32
C ARG A 497 5.11 23.63 16.07
N ASN A 498 4.46 23.64 14.90
CA ASN A 498 3.44 22.66 14.57
C ASN A 498 4.08 21.35 14.09
N VAL A 499 3.82 20.23 14.78
CA VAL A 499 4.44 18.92 14.52
C VAL A 499 4.15 18.41 13.09
N ALA A 500 2.91 18.53 12.63
CA ALA A 500 2.52 18.10 11.30
C ALA A 500 3.26 18.90 10.21
N LYS A 501 3.35 20.22 10.38
CA LYS A 501 4.09 21.11 9.50
C LYS A 501 5.59 20.81 9.55
N TYR A 502 6.15 20.60 10.74
CA TYR A 502 7.56 20.25 10.94
C TYR A 502 7.93 18.97 10.18
N ALA A 503 7.18 17.88 10.38
CA ALA A 503 7.39 16.62 9.68
C ALA A 503 7.29 16.78 8.16
N ALA A 504 6.29 17.53 7.68
CA ALA A 504 6.13 17.82 6.26
C ALA A 504 7.27 18.65 5.66
N ARG A 505 7.94 19.51 6.46
CA ARG A 505 9.10 20.30 6.00
C ARG A 505 10.40 19.49 6.04
N LEU A 506 10.62 18.70 7.08
CA LEU A 506 11.75 17.79 7.18
C LEU A 506 11.76 16.79 6.01
N GLY A 507 10.59 16.23 5.68
CA GLY A 507 10.42 15.26 4.58
C GLY A 507 10.67 15.79 3.16
N GLN A 508 10.85 17.10 2.97
CA GLN A 508 11.03 17.67 1.63
C GLN A 508 12.34 17.22 0.98
N SER A 509 13.40 17.03 1.77
CA SER A 509 14.72 16.60 1.28
C SER A 509 14.75 15.14 0.82
N PHE A 510 13.76 14.33 1.25
CA PHE A 510 13.60 12.92 0.85
C PHE A 510 12.69 12.70 -0.34
N SER A 511 12.16 13.78 -0.93
CA SER A 511 11.41 13.66 -2.19
C SER A 511 12.35 13.19 -3.31
N SER A 512 11.96 12.15 -4.05
CA SER A 512 12.67 11.73 -5.26
C SER A 512 12.79 12.90 -6.22
N SER A 513 14.01 13.21 -6.63
CA SER A 513 14.32 14.40 -7.42
C SER A 513 15.61 14.23 -8.20
N LYS A 514 15.74 14.98 -9.29
CA LYS A 514 16.97 15.05 -10.08
C LYS A 514 17.73 16.33 -9.70
N GLU A 515 18.93 16.19 -9.18
CA GLU A 515 19.83 17.32 -8.94
C GLU A 515 20.29 17.88 -10.29
N THR A 516 20.32 19.21 -10.40
CA THR A 516 20.64 19.88 -11.65
C THR A 516 21.88 20.75 -11.55
N LEU A 517 21.73 21.99 -11.07
CA LEU A 517 22.80 22.99 -11.03
C LEU A 517 22.81 23.69 -9.66
N SER A 518 23.98 24.13 -9.23
CA SER A 518 24.10 25.03 -8.10
C SER A 518 23.76 26.46 -8.54
N VAL A 519 23.01 27.17 -7.70
CA VAL A 519 22.64 28.58 -7.89
C VAL A 519 23.05 29.32 -6.63
N HIS A 520 23.96 30.26 -6.74
CA HIS A 520 24.38 31.05 -5.58
C HIS A 520 23.37 32.18 -5.29
N MET A 521 23.43 32.73 -4.07
CA MET A 521 22.43 33.70 -3.59
C MET A 521 22.42 35.00 -4.42
N ASP A 522 23.57 35.40 -4.95
CA ASP A 522 23.77 36.55 -5.86
C ASP A 522 23.14 36.34 -7.25
N GLU A 523 22.94 35.09 -7.64
CA GLU A 523 22.30 34.70 -8.90
C GLU A 523 20.77 34.60 -8.78
N ILE A 524 20.25 34.81 -7.58
CA ILE A 524 18.83 34.76 -7.23
C ILE A 524 18.30 36.17 -7.02
N GLU A 525 17.06 36.37 -7.44
CA GLU A 525 16.28 37.56 -7.14
C GLU A 525 15.12 37.18 -6.21
N ILE A 526 14.95 37.89 -5.11
CA ILE A 526 13.73 37.77 -4.29
C ILE A 526 12.73 38.82 -4.75
N ILE A 527 11.64 38.37 -5.38
CA ILE A 527 10.58 39.23 -5.90
C ILE A 527 9.35 39.21 -4.98
N PRO A 528 8.64 40.34 -4.83
CA PRO A 528 7.48 40.41 -3.93
C PRO A 528 6.33 39.57 -4.45
N ASP A 529 5.61 38.84 -3.60
CA ASP A 529 4.38 38.16 -3.99
C ASP A 529 3.36 39.12 -4.63
N VAL A 530 2.63 38.66 -5.66
CA VAL A 530 1.50 39.38 -6.23
C VAL A 530 0.32 39.26 -5.28
N LYS A 531 -0.07 40.37 -4.67
CA LYS A 531 -1.13 40.41 -3.65
C LYS A 531 -2.24 41.35 -4.12
N ILE A 532 -3.49 40.91 -3.99
CA ILE A 532 -4.68 41.73 -4.21
C ILE A 532 -5.43 41.83 -2.89
N GLU A 533 -5.81 43.04 -2.51
CA GLU A 533 -6.58 43.32 -1.30
C GLU A 533 -8.01 43.69 -1.68
N ILE A 534 -8.98 42.98 -1.09
CA ILE A 534 -10.41 43.21 -1.32
C ILE A 534 -11.07 43.29 0.06
N GLY A 535 -11.51 44.50 0.40
CA GLY A 535 -11.93 44.83 1.76
C GLY A 535 -10.82 44.52 2.76
N LYS A 536 -11.11 43.69 3.77
CA LYS A 536 -10.14 43.26 4.80
C LYS A 536 -9.35 41.99 4.42
N THR A 537 -9.58 41.39 3.25
CA THR A 537 -8.97 40.11 2.88
C THR A 537 -7.87 40.29 1.84
N LYS A 538 -6.68 39.78 2.16
CA LYS A 538 -5.51 39.78 1.29
C LYS A 538 -5.36 38.43 0.60
N TYR A 539 -5.33 38.43 -0.73
CA TYR A 539 -5.17 37.23 -1.56
C TYR A 539 -3.80 37.23 -2.22
N VAL A 540 -3.08 36.11 -2.13
CA VAL A 540 -1.78 35.93 -2.80
C VAL A 540 -2.00 35.18 -4.11
N PHE A 541 -1.81 35.89 -5.22
CA PHE A 541 -1.96 35.42 -6.61
C PHE A 541 -0.70 34.75 -7.16
N SER A 542 0.39 34.69 -6.40
CA SER A 542 1.65 34.07 -6.83
C SER A 542 2.11 32.97 -5.90
N ASP A 543 1.22 32.45 -5.05
CA ASP A 543 1.56 31.51 -3.99
C ASP A 543 2.24 30.25 -4.56
N GLY A 544 3.54 30.13 -4.31
CA GLY A 544 4.35 29.00 -4.76
C GLY A 544 4.92 29.10 -6.18
N ILE A 545 4.68 30.20 -6.92
CA ILE A 545 5.11 30.36 -8.32
C ILE A 545 6.23 31.41 -8.41
N GLY A 546 7.38 31.02 -8.94
CA GLY A 546 8.51 31.89 -9.25
C GLY A 546 8.87 31.86 -10.74
N LYS A 547 10.02 32.46 -11.08
CA LYS A 547 10.51 32.59 -12.45
C LYS A 547 11.88 31.97 -12.61
N VAL A 548 12.19 31.49 -13.81
CA VAL A 548 13.51 31.02 -14.22
C VAL A 548 13.86 31.67 -15.56
N SER A 549 15.09 32.17 -15.71
CA SER A 549 15.51 32.76 -16.99
C SER A 549 15.54 31.71 -18.10
N ALA A 550 15.25 32.13 -19.34
CA ALA A 550 15.22 31.24 -20.49
C ALA A 550 16.58 30.55 -20.75
N GLU A 551 17.69 31.22 -20.47
CA GLU A 551 19.03 30.61 -20.56
C GLU A 551 19.24 29.54 -19.50
N PHE A 552 18.90 29.84 -18.24
CA PHE A 552 19.08 28.88 -17.15
C PHE A 552 18.14 27.68 -17.29
N ALA A 553 16.90 27.90 -17.73
CA ALA A 553 15.94 26.84 -18.06
C ALA A 553 16.50 25.83 -19.07
N ARG A 554 17.22 26.29 -20.11
CA ARG A 554 17.89 25.41 -21.09
C ARG A 554 19.01 24.58 -20.47
N LYS A 555 19.81 25.18 -19.58
CA LYS A 555 20.88 24.47 -18.86
C LYS A 555 20.31 23.40 -17.92
N VAL A 556 19.24 23.73 -17.19
CA VAL A 556 18.49 22.79 -16.33
C VAL A 556 17.88 21.66 -17.16
N ALA A 557 17.23 21.96 -18.29
CA ALA A 557 16.66 20.97 -19.20
C ALA A 557 17.72 19.99 -19.73
N SER A 558 18.88 20.51 -20.13
CA SER A 558 20.00 19.69 -20.62
C SER A 558 20.49 18.70 -19.57
N LYS A 559 20.64 19.14 -18.30
CA LYS A 559 20.97 18.25 -17.17
C LYS A 559 19.88 17.23 -16.88
N CYS A 560 18.62 17.58 -17.11
CA CYS A 560 17.51 16.63 -17.02
C CYS A 560 17.48 15.59 -18.15
N GLY A 561 18.31 15.72 -19.20
CA GLY A 561 18.31 14.85 -20.38
C GLY A 561 17.37 15.32 -21.50
N LEU A 562 16.88 16.57 -21.42
CA LEU A 562 15.94 17.18 -22.36
C LEU A 562 16.68 18.16 -23.26
N LYS A 563 17.37 17.65 -24.29
CA LYS A 563 18.23 18.47 -25.16
C LYS A 563 17.47 19.25 -26.24
N ASP A 564 16.40 18.68 -26.79
CA ASP A 564 15.77 19.22 -27.99
C ASP A 564 14.71 20.30 -27.72
N ASN A 565 14.04 20.25 -26.56
CA ASN A 565 12.98 21.19 -26.19
C ASN A 565 13.00 21.46 -24.68
N PRO A 566 13.44 22.65 -24.23
CA PRO A 566 13.37 23.01 -22.82
C PRO A 566 11.90 23.15 -22.40
N PRO A 567 11.49 22.56 -21.27
CA PRO A 567 10.13 22.72 -20.76
C PRO A 567 9.93 24.14 -20.23
N SER A 568 8.70 24.65 -20.35
CA SER A 568 8.34 26.01 -19.92
C SER A 568 8.18 26.16 -18.42
N ALA A 569 8.01 25.07 -17.66
CA ALA A 569 7.90 25.13 -16.22
C ALA A 569 8.57 23.93 -15.54
N PHE A 570 9.14 24.17 -14.36
CA PHE A 570 9.78 23.17 -13.52
C PHE A 570 9.21 23.21 -12.12
N GLN A 571 8.89 22.04 -11.57
CA GLN A 571 8.63 21.89 -10.15
C GLN A 571 9.95 21.69 -9.41
N ILE A 572 10.25 22.57 -8.47
CA ILE A 572 11.58 22.64 -7.85
C ILE A 572 11.58 22.49 -6.33
N ARG A 573 12.76 22.12 -5.83
CA ARG A 573 13.20 22.31 -4.45
C ARG A 573 14.57 22.99 -4.48
N TYR A 574 14.70 24.10 -3.76
CA TYR A 574 15.94 24.87 -3.71
C TYR A 574 16.09 25.43 -2.30
N GLY A 575 17.12 25.05 -1.54
CA GLY A 575 17.18 25.37 -0.10
C GLY A 575 15.88 25.02 0.62
N GLY A 576 15.28 25.99 1.30
CA GLY A 576 13.94 25.91 1.91
C GLY A 576 12.78 26.37 1.01
N TYR A 577 13.03 26.67 -0.26
CA TYR A 577 12.03 27.06 -1.25
C TYR A 577 11.38 25.84 -1.93
N LYS A 578 10.04 25.85 -1.98
CA LYS A 578 9.21 24.83 -2.65
C LYS A 578 8.18 25.51 -3.55
N GLY A 579 8.16 25.12 -4.82
CA GLY A 579 7.21 25.68 -5.78
C GLY A 579 7.42 25.23 -7.21
N VAL A 580 6.91 26.03 -8.14
CA VAL A 580 7.08 25.92 -9.59
C VAL A 580 7.77 27.18 -10.06
N VAL A 581 8.75 27.05 -10.95
CA VAL A 581 9.35 28.17 -11.66
C VAL A 581 9.00 28.07 -13.14
N ALA A 582 8.49 29.17 -13.69
CA ALA A 582 8.14 29.28 -15.11
C ALA A 582 9.24 30.04 -15.87
N ALA A 583 9.50 29.63 -17.10
CA ALA A 583 10.45 30.30 -17.98
C ALA A 583 9.94 31.72 -18.29
N ASP A 584 10.71 32.73 -17.91
CA ASP A 584 10.45 34.13 -18.20
C ASP A 584 11.55 34.66 -19.14
N PRO A 585 11.22 34.99 -20.41
CA PRO A 585 12.19 35.54 -21.36
C PRO A 585 12.80 36.88 -20.91
N THR A 586 12.14 37.61 -20.00
CA THR A 586 12.58 38.93 -19.53
C THR A 586 13.45 38.87 -18.27
N SER A 587 13.57 37.70 -17.64
CA SER A 587 14.34 37.54 -16.40
C SER A 587 15.84 37.41 -16.69
N SER A 588 16.65 38.29 -16.08
CA SER A 588 18.11 38.29 -16.19
C SER A 588 18.80 37.42 -15.13
N LYS A 589 18.16 37.22 -13.97
CA LYS A 589 18.65 36.37 -12.88
C LYS A 589 18.30 34.91 -13.13
N LYS A 590 19.10 33.96 -12.61
CA LYS A 590 18.86 32.53 -12.85
C LYS A 590 17.50 32.09 -12.31
N LEU A 591 17.18 32.53 -11.09
CA LEU A 591 15.90 32.26 -10.43
C LEU A 591 15.36 33.55 -9.81
N SER A 592 14.07 33.83 -10.01
CA SER A 592 13.36 34.85 -9.24
C SER A 592 12.32 34.17 -8.33
N LEU A 593 12.56 34.17 -7.02
CA LEU A 593 11.77 33.44 -6.01
C LEU A 593 10.93 34.41 -5.16
N ARG A 594 9.82 33.91 -4.59
CA ARG A 594 8.88 34.69 -3.77
C ARG A 594 8.87 34.22 -2.32
N ASP A 595 8.50 35.09 -1.40
CA ASP A 595 8.36 34.76 0.04
C ASP A 595 7.40 33.60 0.28
N SER A 596 6.27 33.55 -0.45
CA SER A 596 5.32 32.43 -0.37
C SER A 596 5.96 31.07 -0.68
N MET A 597 7.06 31.01 -1.42
CA MET A 597 7.79 29.78 -1.73
C MET A 597 8.71 29.33 -0.60
N ARG A 598 9.21 30.25 0.24
CA ARG A 598 10.12 29.96 1.36
C ARG A 598 9.37 29.28 2.49
N LYS A 599 9.75 28.04 2.83
CA LYS A 599 9.05 27.22 3.84
C LYS A 599 9.83 27.07 5.15
N TYR A 600 11.15 27.20 5.09
CA TYR A 600 12.10 27.19 6.20
C TYR A 600 13.42 27.83 5.71
N GLU A 601 14.34 28.13 6.62
CA GLU A 601 15.64 28.71 6.29
C GLU A 601 16.65 27.60 5.97
N SER A 602 17.49 27.81 4.96
CA SER A 602 18.50 26.85 4.54
C SER A 602 19.56 27.53 3.69
N GLU A 603 20.81 27.12 3.86
CA GLU A 603 21.97 27.61 3.10
C GLU A 603 22.27 26.76 1.86
N LEU A 604 21.46 25.73 1.59
CA LEU A 604 21.71 24.81 0.48
C LEU A 604 21.43 25.49 -0.88
N THR A 605 22.45 25.53 -1.73
CA THR A 605 22.45 26.19 -3.05
C THR A 605 22.13 25.26 -4.23
N LYS A 606 21.83 23.99 -3.97
CA LYS A 606 21.55 23.01 -5.03
C LYS A 606 20.08 23.05 -5.48
N LEU A 607 19.86 23.16 -6.79
CA LEU A 607 18.54 23.08 -7.41
C LEU A 607 18.17 21.63 -7.74
N ASP A 608 17.08 21.16 -7.16
CA ASP A 608 16.47 19.87 -7.48
C ASP A 608 15.18 20.05 -8.28
N VAL A 609 15.07 19.31 -9.38
CA VAL A 609 13.87 19.25 -10.22
C VAL A 609 13.12 17.96 -9.92
N LEU A 610 11.84 18.10 -9.56
CA LEU A 610 10.95 16.96 -9.26
C LEU A 610 10.09 16.57 -10.47
N ALA A 611 9.70 17.56 -11.26
CA ALA A 611 8.91 17.39 -12.46
C ALA A 611 9.08 18.61 -13.36
N TRP A 612 8.62 18.51 -14.60
CA TRP A 612 8.59 19.60 -15.57
C TRP A 612 7.32 19.52 -16.42
N SER A 613 7.00 20.62 -17.13
CA SER A 613 5.88 20.68 -18.07
C SER A 613 6.10 19.70 -19.22
N LYS A 614 5.13 18.81 -19.43
CA LYS A 614 5.09 17.81 -20.51
C LYS A 614 3.65 17.33 -20.69
N TYR A 615 3.37 16.66 -21.80
CA TYR A 615 2.11 15.94 -21.97
C TYR A 615 1.89 14.95 -20.81
N GLN A 616 0.73 15.05 -20.16
CA GLN A 616 0.25 14.08 -19.19
C GLN A 616 -1.24 13.81 -19.42
N PRO A 617 -1.63 12.55 -19.63
CA PRO A 617 -3.03 12.19 -19.87
C PRO A 617 -3.93 12.52 -18.68
N CYS A 618 -5.15 12.95 -18.97
CA CYS A 618 -6.17 13.18 -17.95
C CYS A 618 -7.01 11.93 -17.70
N PHE A 619 -7.33 11.70 -16.43
CA PHE A 619 -8.29 10.69 -16.02
C PHE A 619 -9.29 11.30 -15.05
N LEU A 620 -10.57 10.98 -15.23
CA LEU A 620 -11.55 11.15 -14.17
C LEU A 620 -11.25 10.17 -13.04
N ASN A 621 -11.57 10.58 -11.82
CA ASN A 621 -11.49 9.76 -10.62
C ASN A 621 -12.82 9.89 -9.87
N ARG A 622 -13.03 9.04 -8.85
CA ARG A 622 -14.25 9.06 -8.05
C ARG A 622 -14.60 10.44 -7.49
N GLN A 623 -13.61 11.23 -7.04
CA GLN A 623 -13.83 12.56 -6.46
C GLN A 623 -14.39 13.55 -7.51
N LEU A 624 -13.77 13.59 -8.69
CA LEU A 624 -14.22 14.42 -9.80
C LEU A 624 -15.61 14.02 -10.28
N ILE A 625 -15.87 12.72 -10.43
CA ILE A 625 -17.16 12.20 -10.86
C ILE A 625 -18.25 12.62 -9.88
N SER A 626 -18.04 12.42 -8.57
CA SER A 626 -18.99 12.83 -7.55
C SER A 626 -19.27 14.34 -7.57
N LEU A 627 -18.24 15.17 -7.74
CA LEU A 627 -18.42 16.63 -7.82
C LEU A 627 -19.14 17.06 -9.10
N LEU A 628 -18.77 16.51 -10.25
CA LEU A 628 -19.40 16.82 -11.53
C LEU A 628 -20.88 16.38 -11.55
N SER A 629 -21.18 15.22 -10.97
CA SER A 629 -22.56 14.75 -10.77
C SER A 629 -23.35 15.71 -9.88
N THR A 630 -22.77 16.15 -8.76
CA THR A 630 -23.38 17.16 -7.87
C THR A 630 -23.59 18.52 -8.56
N LEU A 631 -22.71 18.88 -9.51
CA LEU A 631 -22.83 20.09 -10.32
C LEU A 631 -23.83 19.96 -11.48
N GLY A 632 -24.52 18.82 -11.62
CA GLY A 632 -25.61 18.61 -12.58
C GLY A 632 -25.23 17.83 -13.84
N ILE A 633 -24.06 17.18 -13.90
CA ILE A 633 -23.73 16.26 -14.99
C ILE A 633 -24.42 14.91 -14.74
N TRP A 634 -25.26 14.48 -15.68
CA TRP A 634 -25.98 13.21 -15.58
C TRP A 634 -25.05 11.99 -15.51
N ASP A 635 -25.35 11.05 -14.62
CA ASP A 635 -24.50 9.88 -14.36
C ASP A 635 -24.32 8.98 -15.60
N GLU A 636 -25.33 8.94 -16.48
CA GLU A 636 -25.29 8.22 -17.76
C GLU A 636 -24.11 8.63 -18.66
N ILE A 637 -23.64 9.89 -18.54
CA ILE A 637 -22.48 10.39 -19.28
C ILE A 637 -21.20 9.70 -18.78
N PHE A 638 -21.04 9.54 -17.47
CA PHE A 638 -19.88 8.84 -16.91
C PHE A 638 -19.90 7.36 -17.27
N GLU A 639 -21.08 6.72 -17.23
CA GLU A 639 -21.22 5.34 -17.67
C GLU A 639 -20.87 5.18 -19.16
N LYS A 640 -21.33 6.10 -20.01
CA LYS A 640 -20.96 6.10 -21.43
C LYS A 640 -19.45 6.21 -21.60
N LYS A 641 -18.79 7.13 -20.88
CA LYS A 641 -17.33 7.29 -20.91
C LYS A 641 -16.60 6.06 -20.39
N GLN A 642 -17.13 5.39 -19.38
CA GLN A 642 -16.59 4.13 -18.88
C GLN A 642 -16.71 3.01 -19.92
N ARG A 643 -17.86 2.88 -20.59
CA ARG A 643 -18.07 1.91 -21.69
C ARG A 643 -17.12 2.17 -22.86
N GLU A 644 -16.91 3.44 -23.22
CA GLU A 644 -15.92 3.85 -24.24
C GLU A 644 -14.50 3.43 -23.84
N ALA A 645 -14.11 3.66 -22.58
CA ALA A 645 -12.79 3.25 -22.09
C ALA A 645 -12.59 1.72 -22.09
N VAL A 646 -13.62 0.94 -21.75
CA VAL A 646 -13.56 -0.54 -21.82
C VAL A 646 -13.37 -1.00 -23.27
N ARG A 647 -14.13 -0.44 -24.22
CA ARG A 647 -13.97 -0.76 -25.65
C ARG A 647 -12.57 -0.43 -26.18
N GLN A 648 -12.00 0.70 -25.75
CA GLN A 648 -10.61 1.04 -26.09
C GLN A 648 -9.62 0.01 -25.55
N LEU A 649 -9.82 -0.48 -24.32
CA LEU A 649 -8.98 -1.52 -23.74
C LEU A 649 -9.12 -2.89 -24.44
N ASP A 650 -10.31 -3.20 -24.95
CA ASP A 650 -10.54 -4.42 -25.73
C ASP A 650 -9.86 -4.35 -27.10
N ALA A 651 -9.89 -3.18 -27.75
CA ALA A 651 -9.27 -2.96 -29.05
C ALA A 651 -7.75 -3.17 -29.03
N ILE A 652 -7.07 -2.93 -27.90
CA ILE A 652 -5.62 -3.15 -27.73
C ILE A 652 -5.22 -4.60 -28.04
N LEU A 653 -6.11 -5.56 -27.82
CA LEU A 653 -5.80 -6.98 -28.04
C LEU A 653 -5.85 -7.41 -29.50
N THR A 654 -6.35 -6.56 -30.40
CA THR A 654 -6.61 -6.93 -31.80
C THR A 654 -6.04 -5.92 -32.79
N ASP A 655 -6.06 -4.63 -32.46
CA ASP A 655 -5.57 -3.56 -33.32
C ASP A 655 -4.16 -3.11 -32.91
N PRO A 656 -3.12 -3.35 -33.74
CA PRO A 656 -1.75 -2.94 -33.47
C PRO A 656 -1.58 -1.44 -33.20
N LEU A 657 -2.36 -0.58 -33.89
CA LEU A 657 -2.28 0.87 -33.72
C LEU A 657 -2.84 1.28 -32.36
N LYS A 658 -3.96 0.69 -31.94
CA LYS A 658 -4.54 0.93 -30.60
C LYS A 658 -3.65 0.39 -29.50
N ALA A 659 -3.00 -0.75 -29.74
CA ALA A 659 -1.99 -1.28 -28.82
C ALA A 659 -0.81 -0.31 -28.66
N GLN A 660 -0.30 0.23 -29.77
CA GLN A 660 0.78 1.20 -29.76
C GLN A 660 0.39 2.49 -29.02
N GLU A 661 -0.79 3.07 -29.32
CA GLU A 661 -1.33 4.24 -28.62
C GLU A 661 -1.43 4.01 -27.11
N ALA A 662 -1.88 2.83 -26.69
CA ALA A 662 -2.01 2.49 -25.28
C ALA A 662 -0.65 2.31 -24.58
N LEU A 663 0.33 1.70 -25.27
CA LEU A 663 1.71 1.58 -24.77
C LEU A 663 2.43 2.94 -24.70
N GLU A 664 2.03 3.92 -25.51
CA GLU A 664 2.52 5.30 -25.39
C GLU A 664 2.01 6.02 -24.14
N LEU A 665 0.83 5.65 -23.63
CA LEU A 665 0.27 6.17 -22.39
C LEU A 665 0.87 5.52 -21.13
N MET A 666 1.68 4.46 -21.29
CA MET A 666 2.37 3.79 -20.19
C MET A 666 3.60 4.57 -19.72
N SER A 667 4.05 4.26 -18.50
CA SER A 667 5.37 4.69 -18.06
C SER A 667 6.43 4.08 -18.99
N PRO A 668 7.38 4.88 -19.50
CA PRO A 668 8.50 4.36 -20.26
C PRO A 668 9.28 3.37 -19.38
N GLY A 669 9.68 2.25 -19.97
CA GLY A 669 10.39 1.17 -19.30
C GLY A 669 10.80 0.12 -20.33
N GLU A 670 11.75 -0.74 -19.97
CA GLU A 670 12.33 -1.74 -20.89
C GLU A 670 11.23 -2.65 -21.48
N ASN A 671 10.35 -3.19 -20.64
CA ASN A 671 9.23 -4.02 -21.10
C ASN A 671 8.32 -3.26 -22.08
N THR A 672 7.97 -1.99 -21.78
CA THR A 672 7.14 -1.17 -22.67
C THR A 672 7.84 -0.91 -24.00
N ASN A 673 9.16 -0.70 -24.00
CA ASN A 673 9.93 -0.48 -25.21
C ASN A 673 10.00 -1.75 -26.05
N ILE A 674 10.25 -2.91 -25.44
CA ILE A 674 10.24 -4.22 -26.13
C ILE A 674 8.89 -4.45 -26.82
N LEU A 675 7.78 -4.23 -26.12
CA LEU A 675 6.43 -4.39 -26.71
C LEU A 675 6.18 -3.43 -27.87
N LYS A 676 6.70 -2.19 -27.80
CA LYS A 676 6.61 -1.22 -28.91
C LYS A 676 7.42 -1.66 -30.11
N GLU A 677 8.66 -2.10 -29.90
CA GLU A 677 9.52 -2.59 -30.99
C GLU A 677 8.90 -3.82 -31.67
N LEU A 678 8.28 -4.73 -30.91
CA LEU A 678 7.53 -5.86 -31.48
C LEU A 678 6.38 -5.37 -32.39
N LEU A 679 5.57 -4.41 -31.94
CA LEU A 679 4.51 -3.84 -32.79
C LEU A 679 5.07 -3.14 -34.03
N ILE A 680 6.16 -2.39 -33.89
CA ILE A 680 6.84 -1.69 -35.00
C ILE A 680 7.40 -2.69 -36.02
N CYS A 681 7.90 -3.83 -35.56
CA CYS A 681 8.36 -4.93 -36.41
C CYS A 681 7.21 -5.69 -37.11
N GLY A 682 5.96 -5.31 -36.87
CA GLY A 682 4.78 -5.88 -37.52
C GLY A 682 4.19 -7.12 -36.82
N TYR A 683 4.63 -7.44 -35.61
CA TYR A 683 4.01 -8.51 -34.83
C TYR A 683 2.58 -8.12 -34.44
N LYS A 684 1.64 -9.05 -34.64
CA LYS A 684 0.23 -8.82 -34.32
C LYS A 684 -0.07 -9.11 -32.85
N PRO A 685 -0.87 -8.27 -32.16
CA PRO A 685 -1.29 -8.47 -30.77
C PRO A 685 -1.88 -9.84 -30.45
N ASP A 686 -2.60 -10.44 -31.40
CA ASP A 686 -3.34 -11.69 -31.25
C ASP A 686 -2.56 -12.93 -31.72
N ALA A 687 -1.47 -12.74 -32.47
CA ALA A 687 -0.71 -13.84 -33.07
C ALA A 687 0.57 -14.20 -32.29
N GLU A 688 1.25 -13.22 -31.70
CA GLU A 688 2.51 -13.47 -30.96
C GLU A 688 2.18 -13.74 -29.47
N PRO A 689 2.48 -14.94 -28.93
CA PRO A 689 2.06 -15.34 -27.59
C PRO A 689 2.54 -14.41 -26.47
N PHE A 690 3.79 -13.93 -26.53
CA PHE A 690 4.35 -13.07 -25.49
C PHE A 690 3.68 -11.70 -25.49
N LEU A 691 3.55 -11.06 -26.66
CA LEU A 691 2.85 -9.79 -26.85
C LEU A 691 1.40 -9.90 -26.42
N SER A 692 0.69 -10.95 -26.85
CA SER A 692 -0.70 -11.20 -26.47
C SER A 692 -0.86 -11.29 -24.94
N MET A 693 -0.04 -12.11 -24.28
CA MET A 693 -0.06 -12.27 -22.83
C MET A 693 0.23 -10.95 -22.09
N MET A 694 1.21 -10.18 -22.56
CA MET A 694 1.58 -8.90 -21.97
C MET A 694 0.47 -7.85 -22.14
N LEU A 695 -0.16 -7.77 -23.32
CA LEU A 695 -1.29 -6.87 -23.58
C LEU A 695 -2.55 -7.29 -22.79
N GLN A 696 -2.81 -8.58 -22.62
CA GLN A 696 -3.90 -9.08 -21.78
C GLN A 696 -3.69 -8.71 -20.31
N THR A 697 -2.46 -8.85 -19.82
CA THR A 697 -2.10 -8.47 -18.44
C THR A 697 -2.22 -6.95 -18.27
N PHE A 698 -1.79 -6.17 -19.26
CA PHE A 698 -2.01 -4.72 -19.28
C PHE A 698 -3.50 -4.37 -19.22
N ARG A 699 -4.33 -4.98 -20.06
CA ARG A 699 -5.78 -4.79 -20.06
C ARG A 699 -6.37 -5.14 -18.69
N ALA A 700 -6.03 -6.29 -18.12
CA ALA A 700 -6.50 -6.72 -16.81
C ALA A 700 -6.14 -5.71 -15.71
N SER A 701 -4.90 -5.20 -15.73
CA SER A 701 -4.44 -4.14 -14.81
C SER A 701 -5.28 -2.85 -14.95
N LYS A 702 -5.56 -2.41 -16.17
CA LYS A 702 -6.38 -1.20 -16.41
C LYS A 702 -7.85 -1.37 -16.06
N LEU A 703 -8.43 -2.54 -16.33
CA LEU A 703 -9.77 -2.89 -15.87
C LEU A 703 -9.85 -2.93 -14.34
N LEU A 704 -8.81 -3.42 -13.67
CA LEU A 704 -8.72 -3.37 -12.21
C LEU A 704 -8.66 -1.93 -11.70
N GLU A 705 -7.89 -1.04 -12.32
CA GLU A 705 -7.88 0.40 -11.99
C GLU A 705 -9.24 1.06 -12.23
N LEU A 706 -9.94 0.73 -13.31
CA LEU A 706 -11.31 1.19 -13.58
C LEU A 706 -12.28 0.71 -12.49
N ARG A 707 -12.23 -0.57 -12.09
CA ARG A 707 -13.09 -1.14 -11.04
C ARG A 707 -12.80 -0.52 -9.67
N THR A 708 -11.54 -0.43 -9.29
CA THR A 708 -11.11 -0.05 -7.93
C THR A 708 -11.00 1.45 -7.72
N LYS A 709 -10.70 2.23 -8.77
CA LYS A 709 -10.44 3.68 -8.67
C LYS A 709 -11.29 4.52 -9.62
N THR A 710 -12.08 3.90 -10.49
CA THR A 710 -12.90 4.60 -11.50
C THR A 710 -12.05 5.54 -12.35
N ARG A 711 -10.85 5.07 -12.75
CA ARG A 711 -9.86 5.85 -13.48
C ARG A 711 -10.18 5.91 -14.98
N ILE A 712 -11.16 6.73 -15.36
CA ILE A 712 -11.66 6.82 -16.75
C ILE A 712 -10.80 7.80 -17.55
N PHE A 713 -10.21 7.34 -18.65
CA PHE A 713 -9.37 8.18 -19.52
C PHE A 713 -10.21 9.21 -20.30
N ILE A 714 -9.74 10.45 -20.37
CA ILE A 714 -10.38 11.55 -21.13
C ILE A 714 -9.40 12.03 -22.20
N PRO A 715 -9.61 11.67 -23.49
CA PRO A 715 -8.68 11.97 -24.57
C PRO A 715 -8.36 13.47 -24.75
N ASN A 716 -9.38 14.33 -24.64
CA ASN A 716 -9.21 15.78 -24.80
C ASN A 716 -8.67 16.45 -23.54
N GLY A 717 -8.62 15.73 -22.41
CA GLY A 717 -8.18 16.27 -21.15
C GLY A 717 -6.68 16.10 -20.94
N ARG A 718 -6.06 17.06 -20.25
CA ARG A 718 -4.64 16.97 -19.84
C ARG A 718 -4.44 17.36 -18.38
N SER A 719 -3.44 16.75 -17.77
CA SER A 719 -2.93 17.18 -16.46
C SER A 719 -1.74 18.14 -16.65
N MET A 720 -1.93 19.43 -16.35
CA MET A 720 -0.94 20.48 -16.65
C MET A 720 -0.47 21.22 -15.40
N MET A 721 0.76 21.73 -15.42
CA MET A 721 1.28 22.60 -14.35
C MET A 721 0.61 23.98 -14.42
N GLY A 722 0.22 24.53 -13.27
CA GLY A 722 -0.27 25.89 -13.18
C GLY A 722 0.87 26.91 -13.10
N CYS A 723 0.82 27.92 -13.95
CA CYS A 723 1.76 29.04 -14.00
C CYS A 723 1.02 30.37 -13.83
N LEU A 724 1.75 31.43 -13.51
CA LEU A 724 1.22 32.78 -13.38
C LEU A 724 1.53 33.57 -14.66
N ASP A 725 0.57 34.36 -15.13
CA ASP A 725 0.81 35.34 -16.19
C ASP A 725 1.59 36.54 -15.65
N GLU A 726 2.91 36.52 -15.82
CA GLU A 726 3.80 37.63 -15.43
C GLU A 726 3.64 38.87 -16.35
N THR A 727 3.04 38.72 -17.54
CA THR A 727 2.87 39.81 -18.53
C THR A 727 1.68 40.74 -18.22
N ARG A 728 0.81 40.35 -17.27
CA ARG A 728 -0.44 41.06 -16.90
C ARG A 728 -1.43 41.21 -18.06
N THR A 729 -1.41 40.32 -19.04
CA THR A 729 -2.27 40.42 -20.23
C THR A 729 -3.62 39.73 -20.03
N LEU A 730 -3.68 38.62 -19.29
CA LEU A 730 -4.90 37.87 -19.05
C LEU A 730 -5.84 38.59 -18.07
N ASN A 731 -7.13 38.64 -18.41
CA ASN A 731 -8.19 39.14 -17.53
C ASN A 731 -8.75 38.04 -16.62
N TYR A 732 -9.49 38.45 -15.59
CA TYR A 732 -10.16 37.51 -14.71
C TYR A 732 -11.14 36.60 -15.48
N GLY A 733 -11.07 35.29 -15.23
CA GLY A 733 -11.85 34.28 -15.96
C GLY A 733 -11.20 33.77 -17.26
N GLN A 734 -10.07 34.35 -17.69
CA GLN A 734 -9.32 33.88 -18.86
C GLN A 734 -8.13 33.01 -18.45
N VAL A 735 -7.68 32.13 -19.34
CA VAL A 735 -6.44 31.34 -19.21
C VAL A 735 -5.73 31.27 -20.55
N PHE A 736 -4.43 31.00 -20.54
CA PHE A 736 -3.68 30.64 -21.74
C PHE A 736 -3.21 29.18 -21.65
N VAL A 737 -3.42 28.42 -22.73
CA VAL A 737 -3.05 27.01 -22.84
C VAL A 737 -2.51 26.76 -24.24
N GLN A 738 -1.29 26.24 -24.31
CA GLN A 738 -0.64 25.82 -25.55
C GLN A 738 -0.06 24.42 -25.35
N ILE A 739 -0.35 23.52 -26.28
CA ILE A 739 0.00 22.11 -26.19
C ILE A 739 1.04 21.71 -27.25
N SER A 740 1.94 20.81 -26.89
CA SER A 740 2.90 20.23 -27.84
C SER A 740 2.25 19.18 -28.75
N GLY A 741 2.71 19.11 -30.01
CA GLY A 741 2.15 18.26 -31.07
C GLY A 741 2.26 16.75 -30.83
N ALA A 742 3.14 16.31 -29.93
CA ALA A 742 3.19 14.91 -29.48
C ALA A 742 1.85 14.44 -28.88
N GLY A 743 1.03 15.35 -28.35
CA GLY A 743 -0.33 15.03 -27.89
C GLY A 743 -1.46 15.42 -28.85
N TYR A 744 -1.20 16.11 -29.96
CA TYR A 744 -2.24 16.54 -30.90
C TYR A 744 -2.64 15.45 -31.90
N ARG A 745 -1.72 14.51 -32.20
CA ARG A 745 -2.00 13.35 -33.08
C ARG A 745 -3.18 12.49 -32.60
N GLN A 746 -3.49 12.52 -31.31
CA GLN A 746 -4.65 11.83 -30.71
C GLN A 746 -6.00 12.58 -30.86
N LEU A 747 -5.98 13.87 -31.25
CA LEU A 747 -7.20 14.71 -31.30
C LEU A 747 -7.96 14.60 -32.64
N HIS A 748 -7.31 14.20 -33.74
CA HIS A 748 -7.92 14.31 -35.08
C HIS A 748 -7.87 13.04 -35.96
N GLY A 749 -7.38 11.90 -35.47
CA GLY A 749 -7.50 10.63 -36.23
C GLY A 749 -6.75 10.59 -37.58
N GLU A 750 -5.90 11.56 -37.90
CA GLU A 750 -5.08 11.53 -39.10
C GLU A 750 -3.85 10.64 -38.89
N SER A 751 -4.02 9.36 -39.20
CA SER A 751 -2.95 8.38 -39.33
C SER A 751 -2.22 8.59 -40.65
N SER A 752 -1.27 9.54 -40.72
CA SER A 752 -0.28 9.55 -41.80
C SER A 752 0.94 8.73 -41.36
N LEU A 753 1.02 7.50 -41.86
CA LEU A 753 2.04 6.49 -41.57
C LEU A 753 3.44 6.81 -42.14
N PHE A 754 3.67 7.99 -42.74
CA PHE A 754 4.91 8.29 -43.49
C PHE A 754 5.39 9.75 -43.39
N SER A 755 5.55 10.28 -42.18
CA SER A 755 6.42 11.46 -42.02
C SER A 755 7.40 11.28 -40.86
N SER A 756 8.63 10.93 -41.23
CA SER A 756 9.84 10.95 -40.41
C SER A 756 10.25 12.37 -39.97
N SER A 757 9.44 13.40 -40.27
CA SER A 757 9.61 14.72 -39.71
C SER A 757 8.81 14.86 -38.41
N ARG A 758 9.49 14.96 -37.27
CA ARG A 758 8.91 15.36 -35.96
C ARG A 758 8.50 16.83 -36.03
N SER A 759 7.50 17.15 -36.86
CA SER A 759 6.93 18.48 -37.02
C SER A 759 6.59 19.05 -35.64
N ARG A 760 7.28 20.15 -35.30
CA ARG A 760 7.25 20.88 -34.01
C ARG A 760 5.94 21.66 -33.84
N GLN A 761 4.81 21.10 -34.27
CA GLN A 761 3.54 21.82 -34.31
C GLN A 761 3.04 22.04 -32.88
N ARG A 762 2.76 23.30 -32.55
CA ARG A 762 2.20 23.73 -31.26
C ARG A 762 0.77 24.17 -31.51
N PHE A 763 -0.15 23.79 -30.64
CA PHE A 763 -1.56 24.13 -30.81
C PHE A 763 -2.01 24.99 -29.65
N ILE A 764 -2.61 26.13 -29.97
CA ILE A 764 -3.15 27.06 -28.98
C ILE A 764 -4.62 26.72 -28.78
N VAL A 765 -5.02 26.43 -27.55
CA VAL A 765 -6.40 26.13 -27.21
C VAL A 765 -7.18 27.44 -27.09
N GLN A 766 -8.35 27.50 -27.72
CA GLN A 766 -9.25 28.65 -27.64
C GLN A 766 -10.67 28.16 -27.32
N GLY A 767 -11.43 28.96 -26.59
CA GLY A 767 -12.82 28.64 -26.24
C GLY A 767 -13.00 28.34 -24.75
N LEU A 768 -14.06 27.63 -24.40
CA LEU A 768 -14.34 27.26 -23.01
C LEU A 768 -13.52 26.04 -22.62
N VAL A 769 -12.93 26.09 -21.43
CA VAL A 769 -12.16 24.98 -20.85
C VAL A 769 -12.62 24.73 -19.41
N VAL A 770 -12.66 23.47 -19.01
CA VAL A 770 -12.94 23.09 -17.62
C VAL A 770 -11.62 22.85 -16.91
N VAL A 771 -11.37 23.61 -15.85
CA VAL A 771 -10.18 23.50 -15.02
C VAL A 771 -10.57 22.96 -13.64
N ALA A 772 -9.95 21.84 -13.25
CA ALA A 772 -10.13 21.22 -11.95
C ALA A 772 -8.79 20.94 -11.26
N LYS A 773 -8.78 21.02 -9.93
CA LYS A 773 -7.58 20.74 -9.13
C LYS A 773 -7.71 19.42 -8.37
N ASN A 774 -6.80 18.47 -8.62
CA ASN A 774 -6.76 17.24 -7.82
C ASN A 774 -5.91 17.38 -6.55
N PRO A 775 -6.38 16.92 -5.38
CA PRO A 775 -7.72 16.37 -5.10
C PRO A 775 -8.80 17.45 -5.02
N CYS A 776 -9.99 17.15 -5.54
CA CYS A 776 -11.17 18.03 -5.51
C CYS A 776 -12.07 17.66 -4.33
N LEU A 777 -12.40 18.62 -3.47
CA LEU A 777 -13.21 18.42 -2.26
C LEU A 777 -14.42 19.36 -2.19
N HIS A 778 -14.38 20.50 -2.89
CA HIS A 778 -15.44 21.49 -2.89
C HIS A 778 -15.97 21.70 -4.32
N PRO A 779 -17.28 21.98 -4.54
CA PRO A 779 -17.81 22.23 -5.89
C PRO A 779 -17.09 23.36 -6.64
N GLY A 780 -16.60 24.36 -5.89
CA GLY A 780 -15.76 25.43 -6.42
C GLY A 780 -14.37 25.02 -6.89
N ASP A 781 -13.95 23.75 -6.67
CA ASP A 781 -12.69 23.16 -7.14
C ASP A 781 -12.69 22.83 -8.64
N VAL A 782 -13.86 22.97 -9.28
CA VAL A 782 -14.07 22.84 -10.73
C VAL A 782 -14.57 24.19 -11.26
N ARG A 783 -13.93 24.71 -12.31
CA ARG A 783 -14.27 26.01 -12.90
C ARG A 783 -14.28 25.94 -14.42
N VAL A 784 -15.24 26.62 -15.02
CA VAL A 784 -15.25 26.90 -16.46
C VAL A 784 -14.55 28.23 -16.69
N LEU A 785 -13.53 28.24 -17.54
CA LEU A 785 -12.71 29.41 -17.88
C LEU A 785 -12.64 29.56 -19.40
N LYS A 786 -12.23 30.74 -19.88
CA LYS A 786 -12.05 31.00 -21.31
C LYS A 786 -10.58 30.95 -21.69
N ALA A 787 -10.19 29.97 -22.50
CA ALA A 787 -8.87 29.91 -23.13
C ALA A 787 -8.78 30.96 -24.25
N VAL A 788 -7.76 31.80 -24.20
CA VAL A 788 -7.53 32.91 -25.15
C VAL A 788 -6.12 32.87 -25.71
N ASN A 789 -5.95 33.32 -26.95
CA ASN A 789 -4.63 33.43 -27.57
C ASN A 789 -3.95 34.74 -27.16
N VAL A 790 -2.77 34.63 -26.57
CA VAL A 790 -1.94 35.76 -26.15
C VAL A 790 -0.52 35.57 -26.71
N PRO A 791 -0.10 36.38 -27.71
CA PRO A 791 1.23 36.28 -28.31
C PRO A 791 2.39 36.33 -27.31
N ALA A 792 2.27 37.19 -26.28
CA ALA A 792 3.29 37.33 -25.25
C ALA A 792 3.52 36.02 -24.44
N LEU A 793 2.57 35.09 -24.44
CA LEU A 793 2.62 33.83 -23.69
C LEU A 793 2.97 32.61 -24.56
N HIS A 794 3.28 32.77 -25.86
CA HIS A 794 3.59 31.65 -26.77
C HIS A 794 4.81 30.81 -26.37
N HIS A 795 5.66 31.32 -25.49
CA HIS A 795 6.79 30.59 -24.89
C HIS A 795 6.35 29.56 -23.84
N MET A 796 5.12 29.64 -23.35
CA MET A 796 4.54 28.73 -22.37
C MET A 796 3.89 27.53 -23.06
N VAL A 797 4.40 26.33 -22.84
CA VAL A 797 3.96 25.08 -23.49
C VAL A 797 3.75 23.98 -22.47
N ASP A 798 2.68 23.20 -22.64
CA ASP A 798 2.26 22.10 -21.76
C ASP A 798 2.05 22.53 -20.29
N CYS A 799 1.61 23.77 -20.12
CA CYS A 799 1.19 24.36 -18.85
C CYS A 799 -0.06 25.22 -19.04
N VAL A 800 -0.77 25.49 -17.94
CA VAL A 800 -1.92 26.40 -17.92
C VAL A 800 -1.51 27.69 -17.20
N VAL A 801 -1.64 28.83 -17.88
CA VAL A 801 -1.27 30.13 -17.34
C VAL A 801 -2.51 30.85 -16.83
N PHE A 802 -2.47 31.24 -15.55
CA PHE A 802 -3.56 31.92 -14.85
C PHE A 802 -3.33 33.43 -14.76
N PRO A 803 -4.40 34.24 -14.76
CA PRO A 803 -4.30 35.69 -14.68
C PRO A 803 -3.85 36.10 -13.29
N GLN A 804 -3.06 37.17 -13.23
CA GLN A 804 -2.75 37.83 -11.97
C GLN A 804 -3.80 38.90 -11.57
N LYS A 805 -4.84 39.10 -12.40
CA LYS A 805 -5.95 40.05 -12.17
C LYS A 805 -7.19 39.33 -11.62
N GLY A 806 -7.98 40.02 -10.80
CA GLY A 806 -9.35 39.63 -10.47
C GLY A 806 -9.73 39.72 -8.99
N MET A 807 -10.99 39.39 -8.71
CA MET A 807 -11.60 39.52 -7.37
C MET A 807 -11.20 38.39 -6.41
N ARG A 808 -10.64 37.29 -6.90
CA ARG A 808 -10.11 36.21 -6.06
C ARG A 808 -9.19 35.37 -6.89
N TYR A 809 -8.09 34.91 -6.32
CA TYR A 809 -7.16 34.10 -7.11
C TYR A 809 -7.79 32.75 -7.43
N ILE A 810 -7.91 32.45 -8.72
CA ILE A 810 -8.49 31.18 -9.23
C ILE A 810 -7.78 29.98 -8.57
N LEU A 811 -6.48 30.09 -8.29
CA LEU A 811 -5.67 29.06 -7.64
C LEU A 811 -5.86 28.93 -6.10
N THR A 812 -6.32 29.99 -5.39
CA THR A 812 -6.69 29.89 -3.96
C THR A 812 -8.16 29.54 -3.73
N MET A 813 -9.04 29.82 -4.70
CA MET A 813 -10.43 29.31 -4.65
C MET A 813 -10.49 27.77 -4.61
N LEU A 814 -9.41 27.11 -5.03
CA LEU A 814 -9.27 25.65 -5.09
C LEU A 814 -8.48 25.08 -3.89
N LYS A 815 -8.20 25.87 -2.85
CA LYS A 815 -7.48 25.44 -1.63
C LYS A 815 -8.45 25.38 -0.44
N PRO A 816 -8.74 24.19 0.11
CA PRO A 816 -9.26 24.09 1.47
C PRO A 816 -8.18 24.56 2.47
N ARG A 817 -8.53 25.42 3.43
CA ARG A 817 -7.67 25.81 4.58
C ARG A 817 -7.67 24.72 5.66
N LEU A 818 -7.31 23.48 5.32
CA LEU A 818 -7.26 22.37 6.27
C LEU A 818 -5.82 21.88 6.47
N LEU A 819 -5.40 21.69 7.73
CA LEU A 819 -4.12 21.08 8.13
C LEU A 819 -3.86 19.74 7.44
N TRP A 820 -4.94 18.98 7.18
CA TRP A 820 -4.92 17.73 6.42
C TRP A 820 -4.38 17.91 4.99
N TYR A 821 -4.63 19.08 4.37
CA TYR A 821 -4.11 19.42 3.06
C TYR A 821 -2.58 19.62 3.11
N GLU A 822 -2.02 20.23 4.18
CA GLU A 822 -0.56 20.40 4.30
C GLU A 822 0.18 19.07 4.46
N LEU A 823 -0.43 18.11 5.16
CA LEU A 823 0.08 16.74 5.33
C LEU A 823 -0.02 15.89 4.05
N ASN A 824 -1.10 16.05 3.28
CA ASN A 824 -1.33 15.29 2.03
C ASN A 824 -0.78 15.94 0.76
N SER A 825 -0.44 17.24 0.78
CA SER A 825 0.13 17.98 -0.36
C SER A 825 1.62 17.66 -0.59
N SER A 826 1.92 16.38 -0.75
CA SER A 826 3.29 15.89 -0.93
C SER A 826 3.95 16.42 -2.20
N HIS A 827 3.23 16.59 -3.32
CA HIS A 827 3.93 16.70 -4.61
C HIS A 827 3.44 17.73 -5.62
N ALA A 828 2.64 18.74 -5.30
CA ALA A 828 2.27 19.68 -6.36
C ALA A 828 1.85 21.05 -5.83
N LEU A 829 2.40 22.12 -6.41
CA LEU A 829 1.48 23.13 -6.88
C LEU A 829 0.51 22.41 -7.82
N PRO A 830 -0.80 22.64 -7.69
CA PRO A 830 -1.80 21.79 -8.31
C PRO A 830 -1.50 21.50 -9.77
N ARG A 831 -1.43 20.21 -10.10
CA ARG A 831 -1.64 19.81 -11.48
C ARG A 831 -3.12 19.97 -11.75
N PHE A 832 -3.41 20.72 -12.79
CA PHE A 832 -4.76 21.03 -13.21
C PHE A 832 -5.19 20.05 -14.27
N ILE A 833 -6.36 19.46 -14.07
CA ILE A 833 -7.07 18.84 -15.16
C ILE A 833 -7.68 19.97 -15.98
N VAL A 834 -7.29 20.06 -17.24
CA VAL A 834 -7.89 20.97 -18.22
C VAL A 834 -8.52 20.10 -19.29
N VAL A 835 -9.84 20.23 -19.45
CA VAL A 835 -10.67 19.51 -20.43
C VAL A 835 -11.31 20.50 -21.38
#